data_AF-N9SVY9-F1
#
_entry.id   AF-N9SVY9-F1
#
_cell.length_a   1.000
_cell.length_b   1.000
_cell.length_c   1.000
_cell.angle_alpha   90.00
_cell.angle_beta   90.00
_cell.angle_gamma   90.00
#
_symmetry.space_group_name_H-M   'P 1'
#
loop_
_entity.id
_entity.type
_entity.pdbx_description
1 polymer ?
#
loop_
_entity_poly.entity_id
_entity_poly.type
_entity_poly.pdbx_seq_one_letter_code
_entity_poly.pdbx_strand_id
1 'polypeptide(L)'
;MTIPVLISINILQWLAPFFTYHYFTGGTRDSIPYAIALSLLVYISVIIASFAVSITVKRLLMLGVGAGRYPLWGMTYFRWWLADRISSISPVYLLSGSTLLNLYLKALGAKIGHDVTISSVHIRMPSLLKIEDGVSIGSNVNLENAKVEHGHLVLGSIQLKQDSYVGSYAVLEENTVLEPQAHVNALTSIEYGMTVPAGEIWDGTPAKKIGHIDELESLAARPKLSLVRKFAEYGYYSVSALIIACLFFIPIFPSFLLVDWLDVNVFNIDPNNHVQTALYYFVLAIPASAMMMVITALISSAIRKIVLPRLETGTYAIHGGVYYRKWFAAQILETSLQTLHGLFATLYAPTWFRMLGAKVGKNTEISTATGVIPEMLTLGEESFIADAVMLGDEEIKGGWMSLKSTQIGNRSFVGNSAYIADGTVLPDNVLIGVQSKTPDNREMYSGQTWFGSPPLLLPAREAAAQYPDHLTFKPSIKRRFMRGLIEGLRIVLPTALAIGVGYMIVLEVIDVINDYSIAIGLLALTMAGLLYGVGCFVIVTVLKWALIGRYQPLSAPMWTMFVWLSEGITSLYESVAIPNFLNYLRGTPMLPFFLRLLGVKIGKDVYLDTADITEFDCVKIGDRAEFNSFSGPQTHLFEDRIMKIGQVNIGSDVVVNSRSIILYNANVADHAVLGPLTLVMKGENIPAKSAWIGSPAVPWKHS
;
A
#
# COMPACT_ATOMS: atom_id res chain seq x y z
N MET A 1 -21.45 -10.95 -13.44
CA MET A 1 -22.42 -10.91 -12.33
C MET A 1 -21.77 -10.67 -10.96
N THR A 2 -20.56 -11.14 -10.69
CA THR A 2 -19.93 -11.04 -9.36
C THR A 2 -19.39 -9.66 -8.98
N ILE A 3 -18.84 -8.90 -9.94
CA ILE A 3 -18.25 -7.57 -9.66
C ILE A 3 -19.27 -6.59 -9.04
N PRO A 4 -20.50 -6.43 -9.56
CA PRO A 4 -21.51 -5.58 -8.91
C PRO A 4 -21.76 -5.96 -7.45
N VAL A 5 -21.76 -7.25 -7.11
CA VAL A 5 -21.96 -7.71 -5.72
C VAL A 5 -20.78 -7.30 -4.83
N LEU A 6 -19.54 -7.44 -5.30
CA LEU A 6 -18.35 -7.01 -4.56
C LEU A 6 -18.36 -5.50 -4.29
N ILE A 7 -18.70 -4.71 -5.30
CA ILE A 7 -18.85 -3.26 -5.19
C ILE A 7 -19.96 -2.92 -4.17
N SER A 8 -21.09 -3.63 -4.22
CA SER A 8 -22.21 -3.40 -3.30
C SER A 8 -21.85 -3.67 -1.85
N ILE A 9 -21.13 -4.76 -1.58
CA ILE A 9 -20.69 -5.08 -0.22
C ILE A 9 -19.75 -3.98 0.31
N ASN A 10 -18.81 -3.53 -0.51
CA ASN A 10 -17.87 -2.49 -0.13
C ASN A 10 -18.56 -1.15 0.14
N ILE A 11 -19.50 -0.76 -0.72
CA ILE A 11 -20.25 0.50 -0.59
C ILE A 11 -21.20 0.45 0.59
N LEU A 12 -21.86 -0.68 0.84
CA LEU A 12 -22.69 -0.86 2.02
C LEU A 12 -21.84 -0.72 3.30
N GLN A 13 -20.62 -1.27 3.30
CA GLN A 13 -19.71 -1.14 4.44
C GLN A 13 -19.34 0.32 4.73
N TRP A 14 -19.16 1.12 3.69
CA TRP A 14 -18.82 2.53 3.82
C TRP A 14 -20.03 3.44 4.13
N LEU A 15 -21.19 3.20 3.50
CA LEU A 15 -22.39 4.03 3.62
C LEU A 15 -23.34 3.64 4.75
N ALA A 16 -23.29 2.42 5.29
CA ALA A 16 -24.21 2.01 6.36
C ALA A 16 -24.22 2.96 7.58
N PRO A 17 -23.06 3.44 8.07
CA PRO A 17 -23.03 4.49 9.09
C PRO A 17 -23.67 5.81 8.63
N PHE A 18 -23.58 6.16 7.34
CA PHE A 18 -24.16 7.39 6.81
C PHE A 18 -25.68 7.30 6.71
N PHE A 19 -26.21 6.17 6.25
CA PHE A 19 -27.64 5.89 6.32
C PHE A 19 -28.16 6.02 7.75
N THR A 20 -27.40 5.48 8.71
CA THR A 20 -27.74 5.56 10.13
C THR A 20 -27.75 7.00 10.62
N TYR A 21 -26.74 7.80 10.27
CA TYR A 21 -26.69 9.21 10.65
C TYR A 21 -27.93 9.95 10.10
N HIS A 22 -28.16 9.90 8.79
CA HIS A 22 -29.24 10.66 8.14
C HIS A 22 -30.65 10.20 8.54
N TYR A 23 -30.83 8.91 8.82
CA TYR A 23 -32.12 8.39 9.28
C TYR A 23 -32.49 8.93 10.68
N PHE A 24 -31.52 9.24 11.53
CA PHE A 24 -31.71 9.76 12.88
C PHE A 24 -31.35 11.25 13.03
N THR A 25 -31.32 11.98 11.92
CA THR A 25 -31.16 13.43 11.87
C THR A 25 -32.22 14.05 10.96
N GLY A 26 -33.13 14.86 11.52
CA GLY A 26 -34.12 15.62 10.75
C GLY A 26 -35.53 15.65 11.37
N GLY A 27 -35.82 14.70 12.27
CA GLY A 27 -37.05 14.65 13.06
C GLY A 27 -37.02 15.56 14.29
N THR A 28 -38.21 15.91 14.79
CA THR A 28 -38.38 16.77 15.99
C THR A 28 -37.92 16.10 17.29
N ARG A 29 -37.69 14.78 17.29
CA ARG A 29 -37.19 13.99 18.43
C ARG A 29 -35.75 13.52 18.24
N ASP A 30 -35.11 13.92 17.15
CA ASP A 30 -33.79 13.45 16.78
C ASP A 30 -32.70 14.16 17.58
N SER A 31 -31.57 13.48 17.77
CA SER A 31 -30.44 13.99 18.54
C SER A 31 -29.14 13.67 17.81
N ILE A 32 -28.40 14.71 17.43
CA ILE A 32 -27.12 14.57 16.72
C ILE A 32 -26.14 13.66 17.49
N PRO A 33 -25.91 13.81 18.81
CA PRO A 33 -25.07 12.88 19.56
C PRO A 33 -25.55 11.42 19.51
N TYR A 34 -26.86 11.19 19.51
CA TYR A 34 -27.44 9.85 19.41
C TYR A 34 -27.20 9.23 18.03
N ALA A 35 -27.43 10.00 16.96
CA ALA A 35 -27.16 9.59 15.58
C ALA A 35 -25.67 9.24 15.37
N ILE A 36 -24.75 10.06 15.90
CA ILE A 36 -23.30 9.80 15.85
C ILE A 36 -22.97 8.49 16.59
N ALA A 37 -23.48 8.31 17.82
CA ALA A 37 -23.22 7.11 18.61
C ALA A 37 -23.71 5.82 17.92
N LEU A 38 -24.91 5.86 17.34
CA LEU A 38 -25.47 4.72 16.61
C LEU A 38 -24.69 4.45 15.31
N SER A 39 -24.28 5.49 14.58
CA SER A 39 -23.46 5.37 13.38
C SER A 39 -22.10 4.74 13.67
N LEU A 40 -21.47 5.11 14.80
CA LEU A 40 -20.24 4.47 15.28
C LEU A 40 -20.47 3.00 15.64
N LEU A 41 -21.59 2.67 16.29
CA LEU A 41 -21.94 1.28 16.60
C LEU A 41 -22.11 0.46 15.32
N VAL A 42 -22.80 1.00 14.31
CA VAL A 42 -22.98 0.38 13.00
C VAL A 42 -21.64 0.19 12.30
N TYR A 43 -20.78 1.21 12.29
CA TYR A 43 -19.43 1.13 11.72
C TYR A 43 -18.59 0.00 12.34
N ILE A 44 -18.54 -0.07 13.67
CA ILE A 44 -17.84 -1.14 14.40
C ILE A 44 -18.46 -2.51 14.05
N SER A 45 -19.79 -2.61 14.03
CA SER A 45 -20.49 -3.86 13.72
C SER A 45 -20.16 -4.35 12.30
N VAL A 46 -20.12 -3.43 11.34
CA VAL A 46 -19.75 -3.70 9.96
C VAL A 46 -18.30 -4.16 9.84
N ILE A 47 -17.36 -3.52 10.54
CA ILE A 47 -15.95 -3.97 10.57
C ILE A 47 -15.87 -5.41 11.07
N ILE A 48 -16.50 -5.74 12.19
CA ILE A 48 -16.48 -7.10 12.75
C ILE A 48 -17.13 -8.09 11.78
N ALA A 49 -18.27 -7.71 11.19
CA ALA A 49 -18.95 -8.53 10.19
C ALA A 49 -18.08 -8.77 8.95
N SER A 50 -17.29 -7.79 8.51
CA SER A 50 -16.41 -7.93 7.34
C SER A 50 -15.36 -9.02 7.54
N PHE A 51 -14.79 -9.15 8.74
CA PHE A 51 -13.88 -10.25 9.08
C PHE A 51 -14.59 -11.61 9.07
N ALA A 52 -15.79 -11.69 9.64
CA ALA A 52 -16.58 -12.92 9.65
C ALA A 52 -16.98 -13.38 8.24
N VAL A 53 -17.41 -12.45 7.39
CA VAL A 53 -17.74 -12.68 5.97
C VAL A 53 -16.50 -13.13 5.22
N SER A 54 -15.37 -12.42 5.38
CA SER A 54 -14.09 -12.78 4.75
C SER A 54 -13.68 -14.21 5.10
N ILE A 55 -13.71 -14.56 6.39
CA ILE A 55 -13.37 -15.92 6.86
C ILE A 55 -14.31 -16.96 6.27
N THR A 56 -15.61 -16.76 6.42
CA THR A 56 -16.62 -17.75 6.05
C THR A 56 -16.62 -18.00 4.56
N VAL A 57 -16.68 -16.92 3.75
CA VAL A 57 -16.78 -17.04 2.30
C VAL A 57 -15.47 -17.55 1.70
N LYS A 58 -14.31 -17.10 2.18
CA LYS A 58 -13.02 -17.63 1.71
C LYS A 58 -12.88 -19.13 2.00
N ARG A 59 -13.24 -19.57 3.21
CA ARG A 59 -13.23 -20.99 3.56
C ARG A 59 -14.10 -21.80 2.62
N LEU A 60 -15.35 -21.37 2.39
CA LEU A 60 -16.30 -22.04 1.49
C LEU A 60 -15.79 -22.10 0.05
N LEU A 61 -15.32 -20.96 -0.50
CA LEU A 61 -14.82 -20.88 -1.87
C LEU A 61 -13.57 -21.74 -2.08
N MET A 62 -12.73 -21.91 -1.06
CA MET A 62 -11.49 -22.68 -1.15
C MET A 62 -11.61 -24.13 -0.66
N LEU A 63 -12.82 -24.62 -0.33
CA LEU A 63 -13.02 -26.02 0.06
C LEU A 63 -12.54 -26.98 -1.03
N GLY A 64 -11.67 -27.93 -0.66
CA GLY A 64 -11.14 -28.95 -1.56
C GLY A 64 -10.11 -28.45 -2.58
N VAL A 65 -9.67 -27.20 -2.50
CA VAL A 65 -8.58 -26.68 -3.34
C VAL A 65 -7.26 -26.85 -2.60
N GLY A 66 -6.33 -27.59 -3.19
CA GLY A 66 -5.00 -27.85 -2.64
C GLY A 66 -3.88 -27.27 -3.51
N ALA A 67 -2.63 -27.55 -3.12
CA ALA A 67 -1.47 -27.27 -3.94
C ALA A 67 -1.56 -27.98 -5.31
N GLY A 68 -1.13 -27.31 -6.37
CA GLY A 68 -1.22 -27.80 -7.74
C GLY A 68 -1.25 -26.67 -8.78
N ARG A 69 -1.25 -27.06 -10.05
CA ARG A 69 -1.43 -26.14 -11.18
C ARG A 69 -2.85 -26.27 -11.71
N TYR A 70 -3.55 -25.14 -11.84
CA TYR A 70 -4.92 -25.09 -12.34
C TYR A 70 -4.98 -24.17 -13.56
N PRO A 71 -5.79 -24.47 -14.59
CA PRO A 71 -5.92 -23.58 -15.74
C PRO A 71 -6.37 -22.18 -15.34
N LEU A 72 -5.68 -21.16 -15.87
CA LEU A 72 -6.14 -19.78 -15.81
C LEU A 72 -7.50 -19.67 -16.49
N TRP A 73 -8.37 -18.80 -15.97
CA TRP A 73 -9.77 -18.66 -16.40
C TRP A 73 -10.68 -19.86 -16.14
N GLY A 74 -10.18 -20.94 -15.55
CA GLY A 74 -10.98 -22.07 -15.09
C GLY A 74 -11.78 -21.78 -13.81
N MET A 75 -12.65 -22.71 -13.42
CA MET A 75 -13.50 -22.56 -12.23
C MET A 75 -12.68 -22.45 -10.93
N THR A 76 -11.58 -23.21 -10.79
CA THR A 76 -10.70 -23.09 -9.61
C THR A 76 -10.05 -21.71 -9.54
N TYR A 77 -9.59 -21.19 -10.67
CA TYR A 77 -9.06 -19.83 -10.75
C TYR A 77 -10.12 -18.80 -10.35
N PHE A 78 -11.34 -18.91 -10.87
CA PHE A 78 -12.44 -18.01 -10.51
C PHE A 78 -12.76 -18.05 -9.01
N ARG A 79 -12.82 -19.24 -8.41
CA ARG A 79 -13.04 -19.42 -6.96
C ARG A 79 -11.94 -18.76 -6.14
N TRP A 80 -10.69 -18.97 -6.55
CA TRP A 80 -9.51 -18.36 -5.92
C TRP A 80 -9.53 -16.83 -6.05
N TRP A 81 -9.78 -16.31 -7.25
CA TRP A 81 -9.85 -14.88 -7.52
C TRP A 81 -10.94 -14.22 -6.67
N LEU A 82 -12.12 -14.83 -6.61
CA LEU A 82 -13.22 -14.33 -5.80
C LEU A 82 -12.88 -14.35 -4.30
N ALA A 83 -12.25 -15.43 -3.82
CA ALA A 83 -11.81 -15.53 -2.44
C ALA A 83 -10.74 -14.47 -2.09
N ASP A 84 -9.84 -14.18 -3.02
CA ASP A 84 -8.83 -13.13 -2.90
C ASP A 84 -9.48 -11.73 -2.83
N ARG A 85 -10.41 -11.40 -3.75
CA ARG A 85 -11.15 -10.12 -3.72
C ARG A 85 -12.05 -9.94 -2.50
N ILE A 86 -12.61 -11.02 -1.95
CA ILE A 86 -13.40 -10.95 -0.72
C ILE A 86 -12.50 -10.72 0.51
N SER A 87 -11.27 -11.22 0.48
CA SER A 87 -10.32 -11.03 1.58
C SER A 87 -9.95 -9.56 1.79
N SER A 88 -10.01 -8.73 0.73
CA SER A 88 -9.71 -7.30 0.81
C SER A 88 -10.83 -6.45 1.42
N ILE A 89 -12.01 -7.02 1.69
CA ILE A 89 -13.14 -6.33 2.33
C ILE A 89 -12.85 -6.08 3.81
N SER A 90 -12.20 -7.05 4.46
CA SER A 90 -11.78 -6.91 5.86
C SER A 90 -10.56 -5.99 5.99
N PRO A 91 -10.54 -5.02 6.92
CA PRO A 91 -9.42 -4.12 7.13
C PRO A 91 -8.27 -4.81 7.89
N VAL A 92 -7.63 -5.79 7.23
CA VAL A 92 -6.56 -6.63 7.82
C VAL A 92 -5.39 -5.79 8.33
N TYR A 93 -5.15 -4.61 7.74
CA TYR A 93 -4.09 -3.69 8.16
C TYR A 93 -4.19 -3.33 9.65
N LEU A 94 -5.40 -3.24 10.23
CA LEU A 94 -5.65 -2.98 11.66
C LEU A 94 -5.13 -4.08 12.59
N LEU A 95 -4.88 -5.28 12.05
CA LEU A 95 -4.38 -6.43 12.81
C LEU A 95 -2.85 -6.58 12.71
N SER A 96 -2.20 -5.89 11.78
CA SER A 96 -0.75 -5.99 11.51
C SER A 96 0.06 -5.76 12.77
N GLY A 97 1.03 -6.60 13.08
CA GLY A 97 1.91 -6.48 14.25
C GLY A 97 1.26 -6.89 15.57
N SER A 98 0.06 -7.47 15.52
CA SER A 98 -0.66 -7.93 16.70
C SER A 98 -0.86 -9.44 16.70
N THR A 99 -1.12 -9.99 17.88
CA THR A 99 -1.47 -11.41 18.02
C THR A 99 -2.84 -11.76 17.42
N LEU A 100 -3.66 -10.76 17.04
CA LEU A 100 -4.93 -10.95 16.35
C LEU A 100 -4.74 -11.40 14.90
N LEU A 101 -3.68 -10.94 14.22
CA LEU A 101 -3.37 -11.37 12.85
C LEU A 101 -3.16 -12.89 12.80
N ASN A 102 -2.49 -13.45 13.81
CA ASN A 102 -2.30 -14.89 13.94
C ASN A 102 -3.65 -15.64 14.06
N LEU A 103 -4.60 -15.10 14.84
CA LEU A 103 -5.93 -15.69 14.98
C LEU A 103 -6.71 -15.62 13.67
N TYR A 104 -6.64 -14.49 12.98
CA TYR A 104 -7.29 -14.29 11.68
C TYR A 104 -6.74 -15.26 10.62
N LEU A 105 -5.42 -15.40 10.50
CA LEU A 105 -4.80 -16.33 9.56
C LEU A 105 -5.11 -17.80 9.91
N LYS A 106 -5.15 -18.17 11.21
CA LYS A 106 -5.63 -19.49 11.65
C LYS A 106 -7.08 -19.73 11.23
N ALA A 107 -7.94 -18.73 11.42
CA ALA A 107 -9.34 -18.79 11.00
C ALA A 107 -9.48 -18.95 9.48
N LEU A 108 -8.56 -18.41 8.68
CA LEU A 108 -8.51 -18.60 7.22
C LEU A 108 -7.90 -19.93 6.76
N GLY A 109 -7.22 -20.67 7.62
CA GLY A 109 -6.71 -22.02 7.32
C GLY A 109 -5.21 -22.23 7.56
N ALA A 110 -4.48 -21.17 7.93
CA ALA A 110 -3.06 -21.31 8.22
C ALA A 110 -2.83 -22.13 9.49
N LYS A 111 -1.77 -22.94 9.46
CA LYS A 111 -1.29 -23.67 10.63
C LYS A 111 -0.20 -22.84 11.29
N ILE A 112 -0.55 -22.08 12.32
CA ILE A 112 0.40 -21.19 13.01
C ILE A 112 0.65 -21.72 14.43
N GLY A 113 1.91 -21.80 14.82
CA GLY A 113 2.37 -22.26 16.12
C GLY A 113 2.07 -21.30 17.27
N HIS A 114 2.84 -21.46 18.34
CA HIS A 114 2.86 -20.62 19.52
C HIS A 114 3.88 -19.49 19.34
N ASP A 115 3.51 -18.31 19.84
CA ASP A 115 4.43 -17.18 19.97
C ASP A 115 5.10 -16.71 18.67
N VAL A 116 4.34 -16.83 17.58
CA VAL A 116 4.72 -16.32 16.26
C VAL A 116 4.47 -14.82 16.22
N THR A 117 5.44 -14.06 15.70
CA THR A 117 5.29 -12.61 15.49
C THR A 117 5.22 -12.32 14.01
N ILE A 118 4.17 -11.61 13.59
CA ILE A 118 3.97 -11.19 12.21
C ILE A 118 3.69 -9.70 12.20
N SER A 119 4.62 -8.89 11.68
CA SER A 119 4.40 -7.45 11.50
C SER A 119 3.37 -7.20 10.41
N SER A 120 3.67 -7.44 9.14
CA SER A 120 2.63 -7.43 8.10
C SER A 120 3.01 -8.34 6.95
N VAL A 121 2.01 -9.00 6.38
CA VAL A 121 2.24 -10.02 5.36
C VAL A 121 1.15 -9.97 4.29
N HIS A 122 1.57 -10.10 3.04
CA HIS A 122 0.69 -10.43 1.93
C HIS A 122 0.70 -11.95 1.72
N ILE A 123 -0.47 -12.58 1.82
CA ILE A 123 -0.63 -14.02 1.62
C ILE A 123 -1.87 -14.33 0.80
N ARG A 124 -1.71 -15.21 -0.19
CA ARG A 124 -2.76 -15.54 -1.14
C ARG A 124 -3.56 -16.78 -0.73
N MET A 125 -2.87 -17.83 -0.30
CA MET A 125 -3.46 -19.10 0.17
C MET A 125 -3.12 -19.43 1.64
N PRO A 126 -3.81 -18.84 2.63
CA PRO A 126 -3.58 -19.16 4.05
C PRO A 126 -3.64 -20.66 4.38
N SER A 127 -4.51 -21.44 3.73
CA SER A 127 -4.62 -22.90 3.94
C SER A 127 -3.36 -23.70 3.60
N LEU A 128 -2.45 -23.14 2.80
CA LEU A 128 -1.18 -23.76 2.40
C LEU A 128 0.03 -23.18 3.16
N LEU A 129 -0.22 -22.41 4.23
CA LEU A 129 0.83 -21.85 5.08
C LEU A 129 0.96 -22.65 6.38
N LYS A 130 2.19 -23.06 6.69
CA LYS A 130 2.58 -23.61 7.99
C LYS A 130 3.67 -22.74 8.61
N ILE A 131 3.43 -22.24 9.81
CA ILE A 131 4.38 -21.49 10.61
C ILE A 131 4.49 -22.20 11.96
N GLU A 132 5.69 -22.62 12.33
CA GLU A 132 5.96 -23.30 13.60
C GLU A 132 6.22 -22.31 14.73
N ASP A 133 6.56 -22.81 15.92
CA ASP A 133 6.68 -22.01 17.12
C ASP A 133 7.81 -20.99 16.98
N GLY A 134 7.56 -19.78 17.48
CA GLY A 134 8.58 -18.76 17.62
C GLY A 134 9.06 -18.07 16.34
N VAL A 135 8.47 -18.36 15.18
CA VAL A 135 8.84 -17.67 13.93
C VAL A 135 8.58 -16.16 14.03
N SER A 136 9.51 -15.39 13.48
CA SER A 136 9.42 -13.94 13.33
C SER A 136 9.31 -13.54 11.86
N ILE A 137 8.31 -12.75 11.51
CA ILE A 137 8.10 -12.21 10.16
C ILE A 137 8.03 -10.68 10.25
N GLY A 138 8.90 -10.02 9.50
CA GLY A 138 8.99 -8.57 9.38
C GLY A 138 7.80 -7.93 8.65
N SER A 139 7.98 -6.66 8.29
CA SER A 139 6.97 -5.81 7.71
C SER A 139 6.89 -5.99 6.20
N ASN A 140 5.66 -6.06 5.68
CA ASN A 140 5.34 -6.13 4.26
C ASN A 140 6.08 -7.27 3.55
N VAL A 141 6.10 -8.45 4.18
CA VAL A 141 6.62 -9.69 3.57
C VAL A 141 5.59 -10.24 2.60
N ASN A 142 6.01 -10.73 1.44
CA ASN A 142 5.12 -11.39 0.49
C ASN A 142 5.35 -12.91 0.52
N LEU A 143 4.34 -13.63 1.02
CA LEU A 143 4.26 -15.09 0.96
C LEU A 143 3.44 -15.46 -0.29
N GLU A 144 4.12 -15.49 -1.44
CA GLU A 144 3.53 -15.67 -2.78
C GLU A 144 3.29 -17.14 -3.08
N ASN A 145 2.46 -17.76 -2.28
CA ASN A 145 2.08 -19.17 -2.43
C ASN A 145 0.95 -19.40 -3.46
N ALA A 146 0.63 -18.37 -4.25
CA ALA A 146 -0.25 -18.44 -5.40
C ALA A 146 0.17 -17.40 -6.46
N LYS A 147 0.56 -17.87 -7.64
CA LYS A 147 0.94 -17.02 -8.78
C LYS A 147 0.31 -17.51 -10.07
N VAL A 148 0.26 -16.64 -11.07
CA VAL A 148 -0.09 -17.02 -12.45
C VAL A 148 1.19 -17.11 -13.26
N GLU A 149 1.35 -18.24 -13.91
CA GLU A 149 2.52 -18.55 -14.74
C GLU A 149 2.13 -19.50 -15.88
N HIS A 150 2.41 -19.08 -17.11
CA HIS A 150 2.17 -19.81 -18.35
C HIS A 150 0.74 -20.34 -18.47
N GLY A 151 -0.25 -19.47 -18.25
CA GLY A 151 -1.67 -19.78 -18.35
C GLY A 151 -2.20 -20.66 -17.22
N HIS A 152 -1.47 -20.77 -16.10
CA HIS A 152 -1.89 -21.57 -14.95
C HIS A 152 -1.81 -20.76 -13.65
N LEU A 153 -2.82 -20.93 -12.80
CA LEU A 153 -2.73 -20.63 -11.39
C LEU A 153 -1.92 -21.72 -10.70
N VAL A 154 -0.73 -21.36 -10.21
CA VAL A 154 0.18 -22.23 -9.47
C VAL A 154 -0.04 -21.97 -7.98
N LEU A 155 -0.51 -22.99 -7.25
CA LEU A 155 -0.67 -22.97 -5.80
C LEU A 155 0.34 -23.92 -5.15
N GLY A 156 1.04 -23.47 -4.11
CA GLY A 156 1.96 -24.34 -3.36
C GLY A 156 2.02 -23.99 -1.88
N SER A 157 2.79 -24.77 -1.11
CA SER A 157 2.88 -24.58 0.34
C SER A 157 4.08 -23.74 0.74
N ILE A 158 3.97 -22.97 1.82
CA ILE A 158 5.13 -22.32 2.46
C ILE A 158 5.23 -22.83 3.89
N GLN A 159 6.43 -23.26 4.29
CA GLN A 159 6.69 -23.80 5.62
C GLN A 159 7.82 -23.02 6.29
N LEU A 160 7.50 -22.34 7.39
CA LEU A 160 8.48 -21.64 8.22
C LEU A 160 8.64 -22.43 9.52
N LYS A 161 9.79 -23.07 9.72
CA LYS A 161 10.04 -23.92 10.88
C LYS A 161 10.50 -23.12 12.10
N GLN A 162 10.58 -23.81 13.23
CA GLN A 162 10.78 -23.21 14.55
C GLN A 162 11.90 -22.16 14.58
N ASP A 163 11.59 -20.99 15.18
CA ASP A 163 12.50 -19.86 15.38
C ASP A 163 13.20 -19.33 14.11
N SER A 164 12.67 -19.67 12.91
CA SER A 164 13.12 -19.03 11.66
C SER A 164 12.68 -17.56 11.60
N TYR A 165 13.42 -16.77 10.80
CA TYR A 165 13.18 -15.35 10.61
C TYR A 165 13.07 -14.98 9.14
N VAL A 166 12.08 -14.14 8.82
CA VAL A 166 11.89 -13.53 7.49
C VAL A 166 11.86 -12.02 7.62
N GLY A 167 12.86 -11.34 7.07
CA GLY A 167 13.00 -9.90 7.12
C GLY A 167 11.99 -9.16 6.24
N SER A 168 11.78 -7.88 6.56
CA SER A 168 10.83 -7.02 5.88
C SER A 168 11.08 -6.93 4.37
N TYR A 169 10.02 -6.78 3.58
CA TYR A 169 10.07 -6.76 2.11
C TYR A 169 10.61 -8.04 1.43
N ALA A 170 10.93 -9.10 2.17
CA ALA A 170 11.28 -10.37 1.57
C ALA A 170 10.10 -10.99 0.79
N VAL A 171 10.43 -11.75 -0.24
CA VAL A 171 9.47 -12.51 -1.04
C VAL A 171 9.81 -13.98 -0.99
N LEU A 172 8.86 -14.80 -0.55
CA LEU A 172 8.98 -16.26 -0.54
C LEU A 172 7.95 -16.80 -1.51
N GLU A 173 8.41 -17.50 -2.55
CA GLU A 173 7.53 -18.16 -3.51
C GLU A 173 6.96 -19.49 -2.97
N GLU A 174 6.13 -20.13 -3.77
CA GLU A 174 5.49 -21.38 -3.45
C GLU A 174 6.48 -22.54 -3.26
N ASN A 175 6.10 -23.52 -2.44
CA ASN A 175 6.90 -24.71 -2.12
C ASN A 175 8.22 -24.42 -1.40
N THR A 176 8.37 -23.24 -0.78
CA THR A 176 9.55 -22.88 0.01
C THR A 176 9.49 -23.42 1.43
N VAL A 177 10.67 -23.76 1.97
CA VAL A 177 10.85 -24.21 3.35
C VAL A 177 12.00 -23.43 4.00
N LEU A 178 11.74 -22.81 5.14
CA LEU A 178 12.79 -22.31 6.03
C LEU A 178 12.95 -23.33 7.16
N GLU A 179 14.12 -23.96 7.23
CA GLU A 179 14.47 -24.90 8.30
C GLU A 179 14.62 -24.19 9.66
N PRO A 180 14.71 -24.91 10.80
CA PRO A 180 14.76 -24.27 12.11
C PRO A 180 15.89 -23.26 12.21
N GLN A 181 15.60 -22.10 12.77
CA GLN A 181 16.55 -20.97 12.90
C GLN A 181 17.12 -20.45 11.57
N ALA A 182 16.58 -20.85 10.41
CA ALA A 182 16.94 -20.23 9.13
C ALA A 182 16.57 -18.74 9.14
N HIS A 183 17.46 -17.91 8.59
CA HIS A 183 17.32 -16.45 8.59
C HIS A 183 17.35 -15.94 7.15
N VAL A 184 16.26 -15.30 6.72
CA VAL A 184 16.18 -14.59 5.44
C VAL A 184 16.16 -13.09 5.74
N ASN A 185 17.17 -12.36 5.29
CA ASN A 185 17.27 -10.91 5.53
C ASN A 185 16.20 -10.13 4.76
N ALA A 186 16.03 -8.86 5.12
CA ALA A 186 15.12 -7.97 4.43
C ALA A 186 15.47 -7.82 2.94
N LEU A 187 14.45 -7.53 2.11
CA LEU A 187 14.59 -7.33 0.67
C LEU A 187 15.35 -8.48 -0.04
N THR A 188 15.03 -9.72 0.35
CA THR A 188 15.61 -10.97 -0.15
C THR A 188 14.52 -11.83 -0.79
N SER A 189 14.83 -12.48 -1.92
CA SER A 189 13.89 -13.36 -2.62
C SER A 189 14.27 -14.84 -2.47
N ILE A 190 13.37 -15.66 -1.93
CA ILE A 190 13.52 -17.11 -1.92
C ILE A 190 12.66 -17.71 -3.03
N GLU A 191 13.32 -18.34 -3.99
CA GLU A 191 12.70 -18.90 -5.20
C GLU A 191 11.84 -20.12 -4.89
N TYR A 192 10.91 -20.42 -5.80
CA TYR A 192 10.03 -21.56 -5.66
C TYR A 192 10.79 -22.88 -5.40
N GLY A 193 10.25 -23.71 -4.51
CA GLY A 193 10.84 -25.02 -4.20
C GLY A 193 12.16 -25.00 -3.41
N MET A 194 12.70 -23.83 -3.07
CA MET A 194 13.95 -23.75 -2.29
C MET A 194 13.73 -24.08 -0.81
N THR A 195 14.72 -24.75 -0.23
CA THR A 195 14.84 -24.94 1.21
C THR A 195 16.03 -24.16 1.74
N VAL A 196 15.80 -23.22 2.65
CA VAL A 196 16.86 -22.51 3.38
C VAL A 196 17.29 -23.40 4.56
N PRO A 197 18.55 -23.88 4.60
CA PRO A 197 19.01 -24.79 5.64
C PRO A 197 19.01 -24.20 7.05
N ALA A 198 19.01 -25.09 8.06
CA ALA A 198 18.90 -24.70 9.46
C ALA A 198 20.06 -23.80 9.89
N GLY A 199 19.74 -22.72 10.62
CA GLY A 199 20.73 -21.76 11.13
C GLY A 199 21.44 -20.90 10.08
N GLU A 200 21.19 -21.09 8.77
CA GLU A 200 21.85 -20.29 7.74
C GLU A 200 21.23 -18.90 7.60
N ILE A 201 22.07 -17.91 7.29
CA ILE A 201 21.65 -16.54 7.00
C ILE A 201 21.78 -16.30 5.49
N TRP A 202 20.66 -15.92 4.87
CA TRP A 202 20.53 -15.69 3.44
C TRP A 202 20.13 -14.26 3.15
N ASP A 203 20.71 -13.69 2.11
CA ASP A 203 20.55 -12.29 1.78
C ASP A 203 20.65 -12.04 0.27
N GLY A 204 19.90 -11.05 -0.22
CA GLY A 204 19.95 -10.59 -1.60
C GLY A 204 18.87 -11.17 -2.51
N THR A 205 18.82 -10.63 -3.72
CA THR A 205 17.98 -11.10 -4.82
C THR A 205 18.90 -11.17 -6.04
N PRO A 206 19.33 -12.35 -6.49
CA PRO A 206 18.99 -13.69 -5.97
C PRO A 206 19.58 -13.94 -4.58
N ALA A 207 18.89 -14.72 -3.75
CA ALA A 207 19.33 -14.99 -2.39
C ALA A 207 20.58 -15.88 -2.38
N LYS A 208 21.54 -15.51 -1.52
CA LYS A 208 22.75 -16.28 -1.27
C LYS A 208 23.00 -16.42 0.22
N LYS A 209 23.56 -17.56 0.62
CA LYS A 209 24.09 -17.73 1.97
C LYS A 209 25.23 -16.74 2.21
N ILE A 210 25.08 -15.91 3.25
CA ILE A 210 26.10 -14.96 3.71
C ILE A 210 26.72 -15.34 5.04
N GLY A 211 26.11 -16.27 5.77
CA GLY A 211 26.61 -16.69 7.07
C GLY A 211 25.79 -17.80 7.69
N HIS A 212 26.08 -18.03 8.96
CA HIS A 212 25.31 -18.89 9.85
C HIS A 212 25.05 -18.08 11.12
N ILE A 213 23.96 -18.36 11.83
CA ILE A 213 23.74 -17.78 13.14
C ILE A 213 24.88 -18.24 14.04
N ASP A 214 25.69 -17.29 14.50
CA ASP A 214 26.74 -17.56 15.47
C ASP A 214 26.11 -17.87 16.83
N GLU A 215 26.54 -18.96 17.48
CA GLU A 215 26.12 -19.31 18.85
C GLU A 215 26.42 -18.18 19.86
N LEU A 216 27.35 -17.28 19.52
CA LEU A 216 27.74 -16.10 20.30
C LEU A 216 26.75 -14.93 20.24
N GLU A 217 25.89 -14.85 19.22
CA GLU A 217 24.77 -13.88 19.14
C GLU A 217 23.49 -14.43 19.77
N SER A 218 23.60 -15.16 20.89
CA SER A 218 22.40 -15.65 21.59
C SER A 218 21.63 -14.44 22.13
N LEU A 219 20.58 -14.03 21.42
CA LEU A 219 19.57 -13.13 21.96
C LEU A 219 19.11 -13.69 23.31
N ALA A 220 18.85 -12.79 24.26
CA ALA A 220 18.38 -13.20 25.58
C ALA A 220 17.19 -14.16 25.45
N ALA A 221 17.12 -15.14 26.35
CA ALA A 221 16.06 -16.14 26.31
C ALA A 221 14.69 -15.46 26.21
N ARG A 222 13.85 -15.97 25.32
CA ARG A 222 12.57 -15.37 25.01
C ARG A 222 11.72 -15.20 26.28
N PRO A 223 11.13 -14.01 26.51
CA PRO A 223 10.22 -13.81 27.63
C PRO A 223 9.04 -14.78 27.54
N LYS A 224 8.80 -15.57 28.60
CA LYS A 224 7.67 -16.52 28.62
C LYS A 224 6.34 -15.76 28.64
N LEU A 225 5.46 -16.08 27.70
CA LEU A 225 4.10 -15.55 27.65
C LEU A 225 3.16 -16.37 28.56
N SER A 226 2.62 -15.75 29.61
CA SER A 226 1.59 -16.38 30.43
C SER A 226 0.23 -16.39 29.71
N LEU A 227 -0.62 -17.37 30.01
CA LEU A 227 -1.97 -17.45 29.42
C LEU A 227 -2.79 -16.19 29.71
N VAL A 228 -2.71 -15.65 30.93
CA VAL A 228 -3.41 -14.41 31.30
C VAL A 228 -2.96 -13.23 30.45
N ARG A 229 -1.64 -13.08 30.23
CA ARG A 229 -1.09 -12.02 29.39
C ARG A 229 -1.53 -12.17 27.94
N LYS A 230 -1.57 -13.39 27.41
CA LYS A 230 -2.07 -13.68 26.06
C LYS A 230 -3.52 -13.22 25.85
N PHE A 231 -4.41 -13.51 26.80
CA PHE A 231 -5.80 -13.02 26.72
C PHE A 231 -5.89 -11.51 26.89
N ALA A 232 -5.09 -10.91 27.77
CA ALA A 232 -5.01 -9.47 27.92
C ALA A 232 -4.52 -8.78 26.63
N GLU A 233 -3.56 -9.37 25.92
CA GLU A 233 -3.09 -8.90 24.61
C GLU A 233 -4.20 -8.93 23.57
N TYR A 234 -4.98 -10.01 23.48
CA TYR A 234 -6.13 -10.06 22.59
C TYR A 234 -7.14 -8.94 22.89
N GLY A 235 -7.43 -8.70 24.16
CA GLY A 235 -8.30 -7.59 24.57
C GLY A 235 -7.70 -6.23 24.20
N TYR A 236 -6.42 -6.00 24.52
CA TYR A 236 -5.72 -4.76 24.21
C TYR A 236 -5.74 -4.45 22.72
N TYR A 237 -5.24 -5.38 21.89
CA TYR A 237 -5.18 -5.16 20.45
C TYR A 237 -6.57 -5.00 19.83
N SER A 238 -7.58 -5.71 20.32
CA SER A 238 -8.95 -5.60 19.78
C SER A 238 -9.54 -4.22 20.08
N VAL A 239 -9.46 -3.79 21.35
CA VAL A 239 -9.95 -2.47 21.77
C VAL A 239 -9.18 -1.36 21.07
N SER A 240 -7.85 -1.47 20.99
CA SER A 240 -7.02 -0.49 20.32
C SER A 240 -7.31 -0.40 18.82
N ALA A 241 -7.45 -1.51 18.11
CA ALA A 241 -7.80 -1.52 16.69
C ALA A 241 -9.16 -0.84 16.44
N LEU A 242 -10.16 -1.08 17.30
CA LEU A 242 -11.46 -0.40 17.22
C LEU A 242 -11.36 1.10 17.54
N ILE A 243 -10.56 1.48 18.54
CA ILE A 243 -10.30 2.89 18.85
C ILE A 243 -9.67 3.58 17.63
N ILE A 244 -8.68 2.95 17.00
CA ILE A 244 -8.01 3.50 15.80
C ILE A 244 -8.98 3.60 14.63
N ALA A 245 -9.80 2.57 14.38
CA ALA A 245 -10.82 2.63 13.34
C ALA A 245 -11.80 3.80 13.57
N CYS A 246 -12.34 3.92 14.80
CA CYS A 246 -13.19 5.04 15.17
C CYS A 246 -12.48 6.39 15.07
N LEU A 247 -11.19 6.45 15.39
CA LEU A 247 -10.41 7.67 15.36
C LEU A 247 -10.39 8.31 13.97
N PHE A 248 -10.18 7.49 12.94
CA PHE A 248 -10.14 7.95 11.55
C PHE A 248 -11.54 8.08 10.94
N PHE A 249 -12.56 7.51 11.59
CA PHE A 249 -13.94 7.63 11.16
C PHE A 249 -14.65 8.88 11.73
N ILE A 250 -14.43 9.23 13.00
CA ILE A 250 -15.07 10.37 13.70
C ILE A 250 -15.00 11.71 12.94
N PRO A 251 -13.87 12.09 12.29
CA PRO A 251 -13.77 13.37 11.55
C PRO A 251 -14.82 13.54 10.43
N ILE A 252 -15.51 12.48 10.04
CA ILE A 252 -16.58 12.55 9.04
C ILE A 252 -17.82 13.29 9.56
N PHE A 253 -18.16 13.17 10.85
CA PHE A 253 -19.39 13.78 11.38
C PHE A 253 -19.35 15.31 11.41
N PRO A 254 -18.25 15.98 11.85
CA PRO A 254 -18.13 17.42 11.66
C PRO A 254 -18.29 17.84 10.19
N SER A 255 -17.77 17.04 9.26
CA SER A 255 -17.88 17.29 7.83
C SER A 255 -19.33 17.25 7.37
N PHE A 256 -20.12 16.30 7.88
CA PHE A 256 -21.56 16.22 7.63
C PHE A 256 -22.32 17.42 8.18
N LEU A 257 -22.07 17.75 9.44
CA LEU A 257 -22.68 18.91 10.07
C LEU A 257 -22.39 20.20 9.30
N LEU A 258 -21.20 20.32 8.70
CA LEU A 258 -20.85 21.48 7.87
C LEU A 258 -21.58 21.47 6.53
N VAL A 259 -21.69 20.31 5.86
CA VAL A 259 -22.47 20.20 4.61
C VAL A 259 -23.94 20.55 4.88
N ASP A 260 -24.55 19.95 5.90
CA ASP A 260 -25.94 20.20 6.28
C ASP A 260 -26.16 21.68 6.64
N TRP A 261 -25.21 22.28 7.38
CA TRP A 261 -25.27 23.69 7.75
C TRP A 261 -25.18 24.62 6.53
N LEU A 262 -24.28 24.34 5.59
CA LEU A 262 -24.13 25.12 4.36
C LEU A 262 -25.35 24.99 3.45
N ASP A 263 -25.90 23.78 3.34
CA ASP A 263 -27.09 23.49 2.56
C ASP A 263 -28.27 24.31 3.07
N VAL A 264 -28.56 24.24 4.38
CA VAL A 264 -29.72 24.90 4.99
C VAL A 264 -29.55 26.43 5.12
N ASN A 265 -28.37 26.91 5.54
CA ASN A 265 -28.20 28.31 5.96
C ASN A 265 -27.58 29.23 4.91
N VAL A 266 -26.89 28.70 3.91
CA VAL A 266 -26.12 29.51 2.95
C VAL A 266 -26.69 29.43 1.55
N PHE A 267 -26.84 28.22 1.01
CA PHE A 267 -27.21 28.04 -0.39
C PHE A 267 -28.72 27.80 -0.56
N ASN A 268 -29.29 26.84 0.17
CA ASN A 268 -30.70 26.45 0.13
C ASN A 268 -31.25 26.34 -1.30
N ILE A 269 -30.50 25.61 -2.15
CA ILE A 269 -30.83 25.41 -3.57
C ILE A 269 -31.42 24.01 -3.71
N ASP A 270 -32.61 23.91 -4.29
CA ASP A 270 -33.22 22.63 -4.66
C ASP A 270 -32.79 22.26 -6.10
N PRO A 271 -31.91 21.26 -6.29
CA PRO A 271 -31.40 20.90 -7.60
C PRO A 271 -32.47 20.20 -8.46
N ASN A 272 -32.58 20.56 -9.74
CA ASN A 272 -33.67 20.06 -10.60
C ASN A 272 -33.41 18.68 -11.22
N ASN A 273 -32.19 18.14 -11.13
CA ASN A 273 -31.83 16.82 -11.65
C ASN A 273 -30.62 16.22 -10.93
N HIS A 274 -30.43 14.91 -11.07
CA HIS A 274 -29.36 14.14 -10.41
C HIS A 274 -27.94 14.69 -10.66
N VAL A 275 -27.64 15.21 -11.85
CA VAL A 275 -26.31 15.78 -12.15
C VAL A 275 -26.10 17.09 -11.39
N GLN A 276 -27.13 17.93 -11.31
CA GLN A 276 -27.10 19.15 -10.50
C GLN A 276 -26.97 18.81 -9.01
N THR A 277 -27.67 17.78 -8.53
CA THR A 277 -27.55 17.28 -7.14
C THR A 277 -26.13 16.84 -6.82
N ALA A 278 -25.52 16.02 -7.68
CA ALA A 278 -24.14 15.58 -7.53
C ALA A 278 -23.15 16.75 -7.48
N LEU A 279 -23.29 17.71 -8.39
CA LEU A 279 -22.44 18.91 -8.45
C LEU A 279 -22.64 19.82 -7.23
N TYR A 280 -23.88 19.97 -6.79
CA TYR A 280 -24.24 20.77 -5.63
C TYR A 280 -23.57 20.23 -4.36
N TYR A 281 -23.82 18.96 -4.01
CA TYR A 281 -23.20 18.36 -2.84
C TYR A 281 -21.68 18.23 -2.97
N PHE A 282 -21.14 18.06 -4.19
CA PHE A 282 -19.70 18.12 -4.41
C PHE A 282 -19.12 19.48 -4.00
N VAL A 283 -19.74 20.59 -4.41
CA VAL A 283 -19.28 21.95 -4.05
C VAL A 283 -19.37 22.18 -2.54
N LEU A 284 -20.45 21.75 -1.89
CA LEU A 284 -20.59 21.81 -0.43
C LEU A 284 -19.54 20.94 0.29
N ALA A 285 -19.18 19.80 -0.30
CA ALA A 285 -18.23 18.87 0.28
C ALA A 285 -16.77 19.35 0.20
N ILE A 286 -16.43 20.37 -0.61
CA ILE A 286 -15.07 20.92 -0.69
C ILE A 286 -14.58 21.46 0.67
N PRO A 287 -15.27 22.43 1.31
CA PRO A 287 -14.86 22.92 2.64
C PRO A 287 -14.93 21.83 3.71
N ALA A 288 -15.91 20.91 3.61
CA ALA A 288 -16.06 19.79 4.54
C ALA A 288 -14.89 18.80 4.45
N SER A 289 -14.49 18.43 3.24
CA SER A 289 -13.32 17.60 2.97
C SER A 289 -12.02 18.24 3.50
N ALA A 290 -11.82 19.54 3.25
CA ALA A 290 -10.67 20.28 3.80
C ALA A 290 -10.65 20.25 5.33
N MET A 291 -11.79 20.47 5.97
CA MET A 291 -11.93 20.38 7.42
C MET A 291 -11.64 18.95 7.93
N MET A 292 -12.17 17.92 7.27
CA MET A 292 -11.93 16.52 7.61
C MET A 292 -10.43 16.20 7.62
N MET A 293 -9.72 16.60 6.57
CA MET A 293 -8.27 16.37 6.43
C MET A 293 -7.48 17.04 7.55
N VAL A 294 -7.78 18.30 7.85
CA VAL A 294 -7.11 19.05 8.93
C VAL A 294 -7.40 18.44 10.30
N ILE A 295 -8.67 18.15 10.61
CA ILE A 295 -9.06 17.54 11.89
C ILE A 295 -8.38 16.17 12.05
N THR A 296 -8.41 15.33 11.02
CA THR A 296 -7.79 14.00 11.05
C THR A 296 -6.28 14.09 11.28
N ALA A 297 -5.59 15.01 10.60
CA ALA A 297 -4.16 15.22 10.77
C ALA A 297 -3.79 15.73 12.18
N LEU A 298 -4.57 16.67 12.73
CA LEU A 298 -4.33 17.21 14.07
C LEU A 298 -4.61 16.18 15.16
N ILE A 299 -5.72 15.47 15.07
CA ILE A 299 -6.12 14.45 16.04
C ILE A 299 -5.10 13.30 16.06
N SER A 300 -4.73 12.77 14.88
CA SER A 300 -3.74 11.69 14.78
C SER A 300 -2.38 12.11 15.35
N SER A 301 -1.93 13.33 15.07
CA SER A 301 -0.71 13.89 15.65
C SER A 301 -0.78 14.07 17.16
N ALA A 302 -1.89 14.60 17.68
CA ALA A 302 -2.08 14.82 19.11
C ALA A 302 -2.09 13.50 19.89
N ILE A 303 -2.89 12.52 19.44
CA ILE A 303 -2.98 11.22 20.10
C ILE A 303 -1.64 10.49 20.07
N ARG A 304 -0.94 10.50 18.92
CA ARG A 304 0.39 9.90 18.85
C ARG A 304 1.33 10.49 19.90
N LYS A 305 1.35 11.82 20.07
CA LYS A 305 2.20 12.50 21.07
C LYS A 305 1.83 12.18 22.52
N ILE A 306 0.54 11.98 22.80
CA ILE A 306 0.06 11.66 24.15
C ILE A 306 0.32 10.19 24.49
N VAL A 307 0.05 9.28 23.54
CA VAL A 307 0.11 7.84 23.79
C VAL A 307 1.54 7.30 23.75
N LEU A 308 2.37 7.83 22.83
CA LEU A 308 3.77 7.42 22.68
C LEU A 308 4.71 8.46 23.34
N PRO A 309 5.24 8.19 24.53
CA PRO A 309 6.30 8.98 25.13
C PRO A 309 7.59 8.69 24.35
N ARG A 310 8.60 9.54 24.55
CA ARG A 310 9.90 9.41 23.86
C ARG A 310 10.42 7.98 23.98
N LEU A 311 10.54 7.32 22.83
CA LEU A 311 11.21 6.03 22.73
C LEU A 311 12.72 6.23 22.79
N GLU A 312 13.41 5.35 23.50
CA GLU A 312 14.86 5.31 23.55
C GLU A 312 15.39 4.15 22.71
N THR A 313 16.62 4.28 22.22
CA THR A 313 17.32 3.18 21.56
C THR A 313 17.50 2.04 22.54
N GLY A 314 17.20 0.81 22.13
CA GLY A 314 17.35 -0.36 23.00
C GLY A 314 16.62 -1.59 22.50
N THR A 315 16.71 -2.65 23.30
CA THR A 315 16.05 -3.93 23.04
C THR A 315 14.89 -4.12 24.01
N TYR A 316 13.69 -4.32 23.48
CA TYR A 316 12.46 -4.41 24.27
C TYR A 316 11.73 -5.73 23.99
N ALA A 317 11.12 -6.32 25.02
CA ALA A 317 10.29 -7.51 24.84
C ALA A 317 9.02 -7.18 24.02
N ILE A 318 8.67 -8.03 23.06
CA ILE A 318 7.47 -7.82 22.20
C ILE A 318 6.16 -7.91 22.99
N HIS A 319 6.14 -8.67 24.08
CA HIS A 319 4.98 -8.73 24.98
C HIS A 319 4.99 -7.58 25.99
N GLY A 320 5.91 -6.61 25.90
CA GLY A 320 6.08 -5.51 26.85
C GLY A 320 5.18 -4.29 26.55
N GLY A 321 4.96 -3.46 27.57
CA GLY A 321 4.19 -2.22 27.41
C GLY A 321 4.81 -1.23 26.42
N VAL A 322 6.14 -1.25 26.23
CA VAL A 322 6.83 -0.43 25.22
C VAL A 322 6.39 -0.84 23.81
N TYR A 323 6.39 -2.14 23.51
CA TYR A 323 5.92 -2.66 22.23
C TYR A 323 4.46 -2.30 21.97
N TYR A 324 3.57 -2.45 22.95
CA TYR A 324 2.14 -2.11 22.81
C TYR A 324 1.92 -0.64 22.43
N ARG A 325 2.61 0.28 23.12
CA ARG A 325 2.53 1.70 22.82
C ARG A 325 3.09 2.03 21.45
N LYS A 326 4.24 1.43 21.09
CA LYS A 326 4.85 1.56 19.76
C LYS A 326 3.88 1.07 18.69
N TRP A 327 3.32 -0.12 18.87
CA TRP A 327 2.33 -0.72 17.98
C TRP A 327 1.15 0.22 17.78
N PHE A 328 0.54 0.73 18.85
CA PHE A 328 -0.59 1.66 18.75
C PHE A 328 -0.24 2.92 17.95
N ALA A 329 0.93 3.50 18.17
CA ALA A 329 1.39 4.67 17.45
C ALA A 329 1.71 4.36 15.97
N ALA A 330 2.32 3.21 15.70
CA ALA A 330 2.59 2.75 14.34
C ALA A 330 1.28 2.50 13.57
N GLN A 331 0.25 1.97 14.22
CA GLN A 331 -1.07 1.77 13.61
C GLN A 331 -1.77 3.10 13.28
N ILE A 332 -1.55 4.16 14.06
CA ILE A 332 -2.05 5.51 13.72
C ILE A 332 -1.37 6.01 12.42
N LEU A 333 -0.06 5.81 12.29
CA LEU A 333 0.68 6.18 11.07
C LEU A 333 0.24 5.33 9.86
N GLU A 334 0.09 4.02 10.04
CA GLU A 334 -0.34 3.12 8.95
C GLU A 334 -1.77 3.45 8.50
N THR A 335 -2.68 3.70 9.43
CA THR A 335 -4.07 4.08 9.11
C THR A 335 -4.16 5.48 8.51
N SER A 336 -3.25 6.40 8.88
CA SER A 336 -3.18 7.72 8.25
C SER A 336 -2.68 7.65 6.81
N LEU A 337 -1.75 6.74 6.49
CA LEU A 337 -1.35 6.47 5.10
C LEU A 337 -2.53 6.05 4.22
N GLN A 338 -3.44 5.24 4.76
CA GLN A 338 -4.65 4.81 4.05
C GLN A 338 -5.68 5.94 3.89
N THR A 339 -5.92 6.73 4.96
CA THR A 339 -6.99 7.75 4.97
C THR A 339 -6.56 9.07 4.35
N LEU A 340 -5.29 9.44 4.53
CA LEU A 340 -4.70 10.70 4.08
C LEU A 340 -3.72 10.46 2.91
N HIS A 341 -3.95 9.44 2.09
CA HIS A 341 -3.04 9.06 1.01
C HIS A 341 -2.64 10.26 0.11
N GLY A 342 -3.61 11.12 -0.25
CA GLY A 342 -3.36 12.33 -1.04
C GLY A 342 -2.46 13.39 -0.38
N LEU A 343 -2.22 13.31 0.94
CA LEU A 343 -1.30 14.20 1.67
C LEU A 343 0.17 13.89 1.35
N PHE A 344 0.49 12.63 1.07
CA PHE A 344 1.84 12.19 0.76
C PHE A 344 2.25 12.69 -0.63
N ALA A 345 3.56 12.85 -0.86
CA ALA A 345 4.11 13.45 -2.07
C ALA A 345 3.63 14.91 -2.31
N THR A 346 3.40 15.66 -1.22
CA THR A 346 3.06 17.09 -1.26
C THR A 346 3.97 17.92 -0.35
N LEU A 347 3.94 19.24 -0.54
CA LEU A 347 4.61 20.22 0.33
C LEU A 347 4.12 20.19 1.79
N TYR A 348 2.98 19.54 2.05
CA TYR A 348 2.39 19.43 3.38
C TYR A 348 2.93 18.24 4.18
N ALA A 349 3.35 17.16 3.52
CA ALA A 349 3.85 15.95 4.18
C ALA A 349 5.02 16.20 5.16
N PRO A 350 6.08 16.97 4.80
CA PRO A 350 7.16 17.28 5.75
C PRO A 350 6.69 17.97 7.03
N THR A 351 5.71 18.86 6.92
CA THR A 351 5.13 19.55 8.08
C THR A 351 4.34 18.59 8.96
N TRP A 352 3.56 17.71 8.34
CA TRP A 352 2.88 16.64 9.05
C TRP A 352 3.87 15.74 9.82
N PHE A 353 4.99 15.33 9.21
CA PHE A 353 5.98 14.45 9.86
C PHE A 353 6.64 15.15 11.06
N ARG A 354 6.86 16.46 10.98
CA ARG A 354 7.31 17.27 12.13
C ARG A 354 6.27 17.33 13.24
N MET A 355 4.99 17.50 12.89
CA MET A 355 3.92 17.42 13.89
C MET A 355 3.88 16.04 14.54
N LEU A 356 4.23 14.99 13.82
CA LEU A 356 4.30 13.62 14.35
C LEU A 356 5.53 13.34 15.22
N GLY A 357 6.53 14.22 15.22
CA GLY A 357 7.71 14.14 16.07
C GLY A 357 9.04 13.91 15.34
N ALA A 358 9.02 13.76 14.01
CA ALA A 358 10.24 13.60 13.22
C ALA A 358 11.01 14.91 13.05
N LYS A 359 12.34 14.80 12.98
CA LYS A 359 13.23 15.93 12.68
C LYS A 359 13.40 16.03 11.18
N VAL A 360 12.62 16.88 10.52
CA VAL A 360 12.64 17.04 9.07
C VAL A 360 13.25 18.39 8.68
N GLY A 361 14.30 18.34 7.87
CA GLY A 361 15.02 19.47 7.31
C GLY A 361 14.18 20.35 6.37
N LYS A 362 14.72 21.51 6.00
CA LYS A 362 14.05 22.44 5.08
C LYS A 362 14.05 21.89 3.65
N ASN A 363 12.95 22.14 2.93
CA ASN A 363 12.75 21.72 1.54
C ASN A 363 12.91 20.20 1.31
N THR A 364 12.87 19.38 2.35
CA THR A 364 12.78 17.91 2.23
C THR A 364 11.44 17.54 1.61
N GLU A 365 11.44 16.56 0.72
CA GLU A 365 10.22 16.00 0.10
C GLU A 365 10.01 14.58 0.64
N ILE A 366 8.78 14.25 1.02
CA ILE A 366 8.43 12.93 1.56
C ILE A 366 7.20 12.44 0.80
N SER A 367 7.37 11.33 0.09
CA SER A 367 6.30 10.61 -0.61
C SER A 367 5.69 9.61 0.37
N THR A 368 5.49 8.34 0.00
CA THR A 368 4.98 7.31 0.94
C THR A 368 6.11 6.58 1.67
N ALA A 369 6.29 6.88 2.97
CA ALA A 369 7.27 6.21 3.85
C ALA A 369 6.58 5.36 4.92
N THR A 370 6.97 4.08 5.00
CA THR A 370 6.46 3.09 5.97
C THR A 370 7.55 2.70 6.98
N GLY A 371 7.17 2.04 8.08
CA GLY A 371 8.13 1.60 9.12
C GLY A 371 8.68 2.73 9.99
N VAL A 372 8.23 3.96 9.78
CA VAL A 372 8.80 5.14 10.46
C VAL A 372 8.40 5.16 11.93
N ILE A 373 9.40 5.33 12.79
CA ILE A 373 9.22 5.79 14.17
C ILE A 373 9.60 7.27 14.22
N PRO A 374 8.63 8.21 14.21
CA PRO A 374 8.92 9.62 13.95
C PRO A 374 10.00 10.21 14.85
N GLU A 375 9.96 9.99 16.17
CA GLU A 375 10.95 10.54 17.12
C GLU A 375 12.38 10.03 16.91
N MET A 376 12.54 8.88 16.26
CA MET A 376 13.84 8.26 15.95
C MET A 376 14.29 8.54 14.51
N LEU A 377 13.52 9.32 13.75
CA LEU A 377 13.83 9.67 12.37
C LEU A 377 14.35 11.11 12.27
N THR A 378 15.52 11.25 11.68
CA THR A 378 16.09 12.55 11.26
C THR A 378 16.29 12.57 9.76
N LEU A 379 15.69 13.53 9.07
CA LEU A 379 15.85 13.79 7.65
C LEU A 379 16.57 15.13 7.45
N GLY A 380 17.71 15.09 6.76
CA GLY A 380 18.50 16.28 6.42
C GLY A 380 17.81 17.20 5.44
N GLU A 381 18.35 18.41 5.27
CA GLU A 381 17.79 19.41 4.36
C GLU A 381 17.85 18.96 2.90
N GLU A 382 16.85 19.36 2.11
CA GLU A 382 16.76 19.11 0.67
C GLU A 382 16.78 17.62 0.26
N SER A 383 16.66 16.69 1.22
CA SER A 383 16.56 15.25 0.98
C SER A 383 15.22 14.87 0.33
N PHE A 384 15.17 13.67 -0.27
CA PHE A 384 13.99 13.18 -0.96
C PHE A 384 13.74 11.71 -0.60
N ILE A 385 12.57 11.43 -0.04
CA ILE A 385 12.10 10.08 0.25
C ILE A 385 10.99 9.75 -0.76
N ALA A 386 11.23 8.76 -1.62
CA ALA A 386 10.31 8.37 -2.67
C ALA A 386 9.22 7.40 -2.16
N ASP A 387 8.47 6.78 -3.08
CA ASP A 387 7.30 5.97 -2.73
C ASP A 387 7.61 4.58 -2.20
N ALA A 388 6.75 4.09 -1.31
CA ALA A 388 6.85 2.79 -0.65
C ALA A 388 8.22 2.54 0.00
N VAL A 389 8.91 3.57 0.46
CA VAL A 389 10.19 3.41 1.16
C VAL A 389 9.95 2.85 2.56
N MET A 390 10.59 1.73 2.86
CA MET A 390 10.65 1.22 4.23
C MET A 390 11.80 1.93 4.95
N LEU A 391 11.46 2.83 5.89
CA LEU A 391 12.40 3.78 6.47
C LEU A 391 12.50 3.64 8.00
N GLY A 392 13.62 3.08 8.45
CA GLY A 392 13.90 2.87 9.87
C GLY A 392 13.09 1.71 10.46
N ASP A 393 12.89 0.66 9.66
CA ASP A 393 12.16 -0.55 10.07
C ASP A 393 12.91 -1.28 11.18
N GLU A 394 12.18 -1.58 12.25
CA GLU A 394 12.72 -2.28 13.40
C GLU A 394 12.95 -3.77 13.13
N GLU A 395 13.95 -4.33 13.79
CA GLU A 395 14.16 -5.77 13.78
C GLU A 395 13.39 -6.43 14.94
N ILE A 396 12.55 -7.42 14.60
CA ILE A 396 11.84 -8.24 15.59
C ILE A 396 12.29 -9.70 15.47
N LYS A 397 13.17 -10.14 16.39
CA LYS A 397 13.78 -11.47 16.36
C LYS A 397 13.75 -12.11 17.75
N GLY A 398 13.37 -13.39 17.83
CA GLY A 398 13.43 -14.17 19.07
C GLY A 398 12.58 -13.63 20.23
N GLY A 399 11.50 -12.89 19.94
CA GLY A 399 10.64 -12.25 20.95
C GLY A 399 11.16 -10.91 21.48
N TRP A 400 12.14 -10.32 20.80
CA TRP A 400 12.70 -9.00 21.11
C TRP A 400 12.57 -8.07 19.91
N MET A 401 12.24 -6.82 20.19
CA MET A 401 12.27 -5.70 19.25
C MET A 401 13.52 -4.87 19.52
N SER A 402 14.39 -4.72 18.52
CA SER A 402 15.51 -3.77 18.56
C SER A 402 15.07 -2.44 17.94
N LEU A 403 15.35 -1.33 18.62
CA LEU A 403 15.07 0.01 18.14
C LEU A 403 16.34 0.85 18.10
N LYS A 404 16.62 1.46 16.94
CA LYS A 404 17.73 2.37 16.72
C LYS A 404 17.29 3.63 15.97
N SER A 405 17.99 4.74 16.21
CA SER A 405 17.75 6.01 15.52
C SER A 405 18.27 5.96 14.09
N THR A 406 17.46 6.42 13.14
CA THR A 406 17.81 6.49 11.71
C THR A 406 18.04 7.92 11.27
N GLN A 407 19.12 8.17 10.55
CA GLN A 407 19.50 9.50 10.07
C GLN A 407 19.73 9.47 8.56
N ILE A 408 19.06 10.37 7.85
CA ILE A 408 19.27 10.62 6.42
C ILE A 408 19.97 11.97 6.27
N GLY A 409 21.10 11.99 5.57
CA GLY A 409 21.90 13.18 5.31
C GLY A 409 21.22 14.22 4.41
N ASN A 410 21.86 15.37 4.28
CA ASN A 410 21.40 16.47 3.43
C ASN A 410 21.51 16.08 1.97
N ARG A 411 20.51 16.47 1.15
CA ARG A 411 20.46 16.20 -0.30
C ARG A 411 20.57 14.73 -0.69
N SER A 412 20.34 13.83 0.26
CA SER A 412 20.31 12.39 0.00
C SER A 412 18.95 11.97 -0.53
N PHE A 413 18.95 10.95 -1.39
CA PHE A 413 17.79 10.46 -2.11
C PHE A 413 17.59 8.98 -1.78
N VAL A 414 16.37 8.60 -1.40
CA VAL A 414 15.99 7.20 -1.17
C VAL A 414 14.88 6.85 -2.16
N GLY A 415 15.20 5.97 -3.12
CA GLY A 415 14.33 5.61 -4.25
C GLY A 415 13.18 4.68 -3.89
N ASN A 416 12.26 4.52 -4.85
CA ASN A 416 11.00 3.80 -4.62
C ASN A 416 11.26 2.38 -4.11
N SER A 417 10.48 1.93 -3.13
CA SER A 417 10.57 0.58 -2.56
C SER A 417 11.94 0.23 -1.94
N ALA A 418 12.80 1.22 -1.68
CA ALA A 418 14.06 0.98 -0.98
C ALA A 418 13.83 0.55 0.47
N TYR A 419 14.77 -0.23 0.99
CA TYR A 419 14.78 -0.70 2.37
C TYR A 419 15.94 -0.06 3.14
N ILE A 420 15.59 0.73 4.16
CA ILE A 420 16.51 1.38 5.08
C ILE A 420 16.25 0.83 6.49
N ALA A 421 17.16 0.00 6.98
CA ALA A 421 17.08 -0.57 8.32
C ALA A 421 17.21 0.52 9.40
N ASP A 422 16.68 0.26 10.60
CA ASP A 422 16.93 1.12 11.74
C ASP A 422 18.42 1.26 12.09
N GLY A 423 18.83 2.39 12.64
CA GLY A 423 20.25 2.65 12.95
C GLY A 423 21.10 3.04 11.74
N THR A 424 20.52 3.07 10.54
CA THR A 424 21.22 3.56 9.34
C THR A 424 21.54 5.04 9.48
N VAL A 425 22.79 5.41 9.17
CA VAL A 425 23.25 6.80 9.08
C VAL A 425 23.69 7.03 7.65
N LEU A 426 22.76 7.49 6.82
CA LEU A 426 23.02 7.79 5.41
C LEU A 426 23.76 9.14 5.31
N PRO A 427 24.97 9.20 4.73
CA PRO A 427 25.71 10.44 4.54
C PRO A 427 25.00 11.43 3.59
N ASP A 428 25.53 12.64 3.50
CA ASP A 428 25.03 13.68 2.58
C ASP A 428 25.22 13.30 1.10
N ASN A 429 24.34 13.77 0.22
CA ASN A 429 24.40 13.56 -1.23
C ASN A 429 24.46 12.09 -1.67
N VAL A 430 23.97 11.16 -0.84
CA VAL A 430 23.92 9.73 -1.20
C VAL A 430 22.61 9.40 -1.87
N LEU A 431 22.66 8.56 -2.91
CA LEU A 431 21.49 8.01 -3.57
C LEU A 431 21.37 6.52 -3.28
N ILE A 432 20.25 6.10 -2.72
CA ILE A 432 19.84 4.68 -2.66
C ILE A 432 18.80 4.46 -3.75
N GLY A 433 19.08 3.51 -4.64
CA GLY A 433 18.26 3.20 -5.80
C GLY A 433 16.87 2.63 -5.49
N VAL A 434 16.08 2.47 -6.53
CA VAL A 434 14.78 1.76 -6.47
C VAL A 434 15.03 0.32 -6.00
N GLN A 435 14.16 -0.20 -5.12
CA GLN A 435 14.20 -1.58 -4.63
C GLN A 435 15.63 -2.01 -4.25
N SER A 436 16.31 -1.12 -3.52
CA SER A 436 17.69 -1.26 -3.10
C SER A 436 17.79 -1.20 -1.58
N LYS A 437 18.84 -1.78 -1.02
CA LYS A 437 19.17 -1.64 0.41
C LYS A 437 20.46 -0.85 0.59
N THR A 438 20.68 -0.36 1.80
CA THR A 438 21.94 0.28 2.18
C THR A 438 23.01 -0.76 2.51
N PRO A 439 24.29 -0.50 2.19
CA PRO A 439 25.40 -1.24 2.78
C PRO A 439 25.58 -0.86 4.26
N ASP A 440 26.58 -1.45 4.92
CA ASP A 440 26.95 -1.07 6.28
C ASP A 440 27.32 0.41 6.36
N ASN A 441 26.99 1.06 7.49
CA ASN A 441 27.28 2.48 7.72
C ASN A 441 28.76 2.84 7.48
N ARG A 442 29.70 1.90 7.69
CA ARG A 442 31.15 2.11 7.52
C ARG A 442 31.58 2.19 6.05
N GLU A 443 30.77 1.67 5.13
CA GLU A 443 31.07 1.62 3.70
C GLU A 443 30.49 2.82 2.94
N MET A 444 29.57 3.56 3.58
CA MET A 444 28.89 4.70 2.95
C MET A 444 29.66 6.01 3.15
N TYR A 445 29.89 6.69 2.03
CA TYR A 445 30.49 8.02 1.97
C TYR A 445 29.62 8.98 1.16
N SER A 446 29.79 10.28 1.43
CA SER A 446 29.05 11.34 0.75
C SER A 446 29.22 11.31 -0.76
N GLY A 447 28.13 11.53 -1.50
CA GLY A 447 28.13 11.56 -2.97
C GLY A 447 28.03 10.20 -3.67
N GLN A 448 28.01 9.09 -2.92
CA GLN A 448 27.90 7.75 -3.50
C GLN A 448 26.48 7.42 -3.98
N THR A 449 26.40 6.49 -4.93
CA THR A 449 25.14 5.95 -5.44
C THR A 449 25.15 4.44 -5.26
N TRP A 450 24.20 3.92 -4.50
CA TRP A 450 24.07 2.50 -4.19
C TRP A 450 22.80 1.93 -4.80
N PHE A 451 22.88 0.70 -5.28
CA PHE A 451 21.79 0.07 -6.01
C PHE A 451 21.74 -1.44 -5.76
N GLY A 452 20.54 -2.01 -5.71
CA GLY A 452 20.31 -3.44 -5.64
C GLY A 452 20.25 -4.04 -4.23
N SER A 453 20.08 -5.36 -4.22
CA SER A 453 20.13 -6.24 -3.06
C SER A 453 20.87 -7.52 -3.49
N PRO A 454 22.14 -7.76 -3.11
CA PRO A 454 23.00 -6.95 -2.23
C PRO A 454 23.31 -5.55 -2.78
N PRO A 455 23.68 -4.58 -1.93
CA PRO A 455 24.00 -3.23 -2.36
C PRO A 455 25.26 -3.21 -3.23
N LEU A 456 25.17 -2.56 -4.39
CA LEU A 456 26.24 -2.37 -5.36
C LEU A 456 26.51 -0.88 -5.53
N LEU A 457 27.79 -0.49 -5.43
CA LEU A 457 28.20 0.89 -5.69
C LEU A 457 28.22 1.16 -7.20
N LEU A 458 27.46 2.17 -7.64
CA LEU A 458 27.49 2.65 -9.01
C LEU A 458 28.59 3.71 -9.17
N PRO A 459 29.59 3.49 -10.05
CA PRO A 459 30.78 4.34 -10.13
C PRO A 459 30.51 5.72 -10.74
N ALA A 460 29.43 5.88 -11.50
CA ALA A 460 29.06 7.14 -12.10
C ALA A 460 27.54 7.32 -12.06
N ARG A 461 27.12 8.51 -11.64
CA ARG A 461 25.75 8.97 -11.77
C ARG A 461 25.57 9.56 -13.17
N GLU A 462 24.49 9.20 -13.85
CA GLU A 462 24.12 9.89 -15.09
C GLU A 462 23.90 11.37 -14.76
N ALA A 463 24.65 12.26 -15.42
CA ALA A 463 24.56 13.69 -15.16
C ALA A 463 23.12 14.16 -15.45
N ALA A 464 22.47 14.74 -14.44
CA ALA A 464 21.16 15.32 -14.61
C ALA A 464 21.22 16.44 -15.65
N ALA A 465 20.20 16.52 -16.50
CA ALA A 465 20.03 17.68 -17.38
C ALA A 465 20.03 18.95 -16.52
N GLN A 466 20.87 19.92 -16.88
CA GLN A 466 21.03 21.13 -16.07
C GLN A 466 19.81 22.03 -16.26
N TYR A 467 18.93 22.03 -15.26
CA TYR A 467 17.84 23.00 -15.16
C TYR A 467 18.21 24.13 -14.20
N PRO A 468 17.67 25.34 -14.40
CA PRO A 468 17.83 26.42 -13.44
C PRO A 468 17.42 26.02 -12.02
N ASP A 469 18.20 26.39 -11.01
CA ASP A 469 17.95 26.08 -9.58
C ASP A 469 16.53 26.40 -9.11
N HIS A 470 15.91 27.44 -9.68
CA HIS A 470 14.55 27.86 -9.32
C HIS A 470 13.45 26.92 -9.82
N LEU A 471 13.79 25.93 -10.64
CA LEU A 471 12.90 24.87 -11.09
C LEU A 471 13.13 23.55 -10.32
N THR A 472 14.19 23.47 -9.51
CA THR A 472 14.61 22.27 -8.77
C THR A 472 14.66 22.52 -7.26
N PHE A 473 15.74 23.10 -6.75
CA PHE A 473 16.00 23.23 -5.30
C PHE A 473 15.51 24.55 -4.69
N LYS A 474 15.52 25.66 -5.44
CA LYS A 474 15.27 27.02 -4.93
C LYS A 474 14.07 27.71 -5.59
N PRO A 475 12.86 27.14 -5.52
CA PRO A 475 11.68 27.67 -6.19
C PRO A 475 11.29 29.05 -5.66
N SER A 476 10.80 29.90 -6.57
CA SER A 476 10.25 31.21 -6.22
C SER A 476 9.00 31.11 -5.36
N ILE A 477 8.70 32.17 -4.59
CA ILE A 477 7.52 32.23 -3.73
C ILE A 477 6.23 31.98 -4.53
N LYS A 478 6.14 32.53 -5.75
CA LYS A 478 5.00 32.30 -6.65
C LYS A 478 4.83 30.82 -7.00
N ARG A 479 5.92 30.09 -7.30
CA ARG A 479 5.87 28.65 -7.61
C ARG A 479 5.49 27.83 -6.38
N ARG A 480 6.00 28.18 -5.20
CA ARG A 480 5.62 27.58 -3.90
C ARG A 480 4.11 27.71 -3.65
N PHE A 481 3.56 28.90 -3.86
CA PHE A 481 2.13 29.14 -3.70
C PHE A 481 1.28 28.35 -4.72
N MET A 482 1.64 28.39 -6.01
CA MET A 482 0.89 27.66 -7.05
C MET A 482 0.91 26.14 -6.84
N ARG A 483 2.09 25.57 -6.56
CA ARG A 483 2.22 24.13 -6.25
C ARG A 483 1.41 23.78 -5.02
N GLY A 484 1.51 24.57 -3.94
CA GLY A 484 0.73 24.37 -2.73
C GLY A 484 -0.78 24.39 -2.98
N LEU A 485 -1.27 25.31 -3.82
CA LEU A 485 -2.69 25.35 -4.18
C LEU A 485 -3.13 24.09 -4.94
N ILE A 486 -2.36 23.67 -5.95
CA ILE A 486 -2.68 22.49 -6.76
C ILE A 486 -2.63 21.22 -5.91
N GLU A 487 -1.62 21.07 -5.06
CA GLU A 487 -1.50 19.95 -4.14
C GLU A 487 -2.58 19.98 -3.05
N GLY A 488 -3.00 21.16 -2.60
CA GLY A 488 -4.14 21.31 -1.71
C GLY A 488 -5.44 20.84 -2.35
N LEU A 489 -5.67 21.18 -3.62
CA LEU A 489 -6.81 20.66 -4.39
C LEU A 489 -6.71 19.14 -4.60
N ARG A 490 -5.51 18.63 -4.88
CA ARG A 490 -5.24 17.17 -4.98
C ARG A 490 -5.64 16.44 -3.69
N ILE A 491 -5.44 17.02 -2.51
CA ILE A 491 -5.84 16.43 -1.22
C ILE A 491 -7.37 16.49 -1.02
N VAL A 492 -7.98 17.63 -1.31
CA VAL A 492 -9.38 17.92 -0.93
C VAL A 492 -10.40 17.35 -1.91
N LEU A 493 -10.17 17.49 -3.23
CA LEU A 493 -11.15 17.17 -4.26
C LEU A 493 -11.57 15.68 -4.32
N PRO A 494 -10.66 14.69 -4.19
CA PRO A 494 -11.04 13.26 -4.19
C PRO A 494 -12.05 12.93 -3.10
N THR A 495 -11.76 13.40 -1.90
CA THR A 495 -12.62 13.18 -0.73
C THR A 495 -13.92 13.95 -0.84
N ALA A 496 -13.89 15.18 -1.41
CA ALA A 496 -15.11 15.94 -1.67
C ALA A 496 -16.03 15.24 -2.67
N LEU A 497 -15.45 14.60 -3.70
CA LEU A 497 -16.20 13.77 -4.65
C LEU A 497 -16.88 12.59 -3.94
N ALA A 498 -16.14 11.86 -3.09
CA ALA A 498 -16.69 10.74 -2.34
C ALA A 498 -17.82 11.20 -1.40
N ILE A 499 -17.61 12.26 -0.61
CA ILE A 499 -18.63 12.81 0.30
C ILE A 499 -19.87 13.27 -0.49
N GLY A 500 -19.69 14.08 -1.54
CA GLY A 500 -20.80 14.65 -2.30
C GLY A 500 -21.65 13.58 -2.99
N VAL A 501 -21.02 12.59 -3.63
CA VAL A 501 -21.75 11.47 -4.23
C VAL A 501 -22.36 10.58 -3.15
N GLY A 502 -21.67 10.36 -2.02
CA GLY A 502 -22.21 9.61 -0.89
C GLY A 502 -23.51 10.20 -0.34
N TYR A 503 -23.57 11.53 -0.19
CA TYR A 503 -24.79 12.25 0.18
C TYR A 503 -25.93 12.00 -0.80
N MET A 504 -25.67 12.21 -2.09
CA MET A 504 -26.66 11.97 -3.15
C MET A 504 -27.19 10.53 -3.10
N ILE A 505 -26.30 9.53 -3.02
CA ILE A 505 -26.68 8.12 -2.97
C ILE A 505 -27.53 7.82 -1.72
N VAL A 506 -27.13 8.31 -0.55
CA VAL A 506 -27.84 8.04 0.70
C VAL A 506 -29.26 8.61 0.65
N LEU A 507 -29.41 9.88 0.25
CA LEU A 507 -30.71 10.53 0.19
C LEU A 507 -31.63 9.84 -0.83
N GLU A 508 -31.16 9.61 -2.06
CA GLU A 508 -31.97 8.97 -3.11
C GLU A 508 -32.34 7.52 -2.76
N VAL A 509 -31.42 6.76 -2.15
CA VAL A 509 -31.71 5.36 -1.77
C VAL A 509 -32.67 5.30 -0.59
N ILE A 510 -32.62 6.23 0.37
CA ILE A 510 -33.62 6.32 1.45
C ILE A 510 -35.01 6.55 0.86
N ASP A 511 -35.15 7.47 -0.09
CA ASP A 511 -36.44 7.74 -0.75
C ASP A 511 -36.96 6.49 -1.48
N VAL A 512 -36.10 5.80 -2.22
CA VAL A 512 -36.47 4.54 -2.89
C VAL A 512 -36.91 3.45 -1.90
N ILE A 513 -36.27 3.36 -0.72
CA ILE A 513 -36.67 2.41 0.32
C ILE A 513 -38.05 2.76 0.88
N ASN A 514 -38.31 4.05 1.12
CA ASN A 514 -39.56 4.55 1.67
C ASN A 514 -40.73 4.41 0.70
N ASP A 515 -40.51 4.70 -0.59
CA ASP A 515 -41.53 4.65 -1.63
C ASP A 515 -41.83 3.24 -2.12
N TYR A 516 -40.84 2.34 -2.07
CA TYR A 516 -40.95 0.99 -2.61
C TYR A 516 -40.66 -0.08 -1.54
N SER A 517 -39.40 -0.52 -1.43
CA SER A 517 -39.01 -1.58 -0.48
C SER A 517 -37.50 -1.60 -0.28
N ILE A 518 -37.05 -2.23 0.81
CA ILE A 518 -35.63 -2.46 1.10
C ILE A 518 -34.93 -3.23 -0.03
N ALA A 519 -35.60 -4.22 -0.64
CA ALA A 519 -35.00 -5.01 -1.72
C ALA A 519 -34.69 -4.17 -2.96
N ILE A 520 -35.61 -3.27 -3.32
CA ILE A 520 -35.43 -2.33 -4.43
C ILE A 520 -34.37 -1.27 -4.06
N GLY A 521 -34.34 -0.81 -2.81
CA GLY A 521 -33.29 0.08 -2.30
C GLY A 521 -31.88 -0.53 -2.37
N LEU A 522 -31.73 -1.82 -2.01
CA LEU A 522 -30.45 -2.53 -2.13
C LEU A 522 -30.00 -2.66 -3.59
N LEU A 523 -30.94 -2.87 -4.52
CA LEU A 523 -30.65 -2.86 -5.96
C LEU A 523 -30.24 -1.46 -6.43
N ALA A 524 -30.93 -0.41 -5.98
CA ALA A 524 -30.58 0.98 -6.29
C ALA A 524 -29.18 1.31 -5.77
N LEU A 525 -28.85 0.92 -4.53
CA LEU A 525 -27.52 1.08 -3.93
C LEU A 525 -26.42 0.37 -4.74
N THR A 526 -26.70 -0.87 -5.17
CA THR A 526 -25.80 -1.65 -6.03
C THR A 526 -25.50 -0.92 -7.34
N MET A 527 -26.55 -0.41 -7.99
CA MET A 527 -26.43 0.30 -9.26
C MET A 527 -25.72 1.65 -9.09
N ALA A 528 -26.09 2.43 -8.08
CA ALA A 528 -25.45 3.70 -7.74
C ALA A 528 -23.96 3.51 -7.47
N GLY A 529 -23.61 2.43 -6.77
CA GLY A 529 -22.23 2.10 -6.50
C GLY A 529 -21.40 1.71 -7.71
N LEU A 530 -21.99 0.93 -8.62
CA LEU A 530 -21.36 0.62 -9.91
C LEU A 530 -21.15 1.89 -10.74
N LEU A 531 -22.16 2.77 -10.77
CA LEU A 531 -22.08 4.06 -11.47
C LEU A 531 -21.03 4.98 -10.84
N TYR A 532 -20.89 4.99 -9.51
CA TYR A 532 -19.83 5.72 -8.83
C TYR A 532 -18.45 5.21 -9.22
N GLY A 533 -18.19 3.90 -9.13
CA GLY A 533 -16.91 3.31 -9.51
C GLY A 533 -16.54 3.57 -10.97
N VAL A 534 -17.47 3.33 -11.90
CA VAL A 534 -17.26 3.63 -13.33
C VAL A 534 -17.08 5.14 -13.55
N GLY A 535 -17.88 5.97 -12.88
CA GLY A 535 -17.81 7.43 -12.94
C GLY A 535 -16.45 7.97 -12.49
N CYS A 536 -15.93 7.47 -11.38
CA CYS A 536 -14.57 7.73 -10.89
C CYS A 536 -13.51 7.47 -11.98
N PHE A 537 -13.58 6.31 -12.63
CA PHE A 537 -12.67 5.97 -13.72
C PHE A 537 -12.84 6.88 -14.95
N VAL A 538 -14.08 7.19 -15.34
CA VAL A 538 -14.37 8.08 -16.47
C VAL A 538 -13.87 9.49 -16.20
N ILE A 539 -14.05 10.03 -14.99
CA ILE A 539 -13.53 11.34 -14.58
C ILE A 539 -12.01 11.38 -14.75
N VAL A 540 -11.29 10.39 -14.22
CA VAL A 540 -9.82 10.32 -14.35
C VAL A 540 -9.42 10.23 -15.83
N THR A 541 -10.13 9.43 -16.62
CA THR A 541 -9.86 9.27 -18.05
C THR A 541 -10.03 10.60 -18.79
N VAL A 542 -11.14 11.30 -18.57
CA VAL A 542 -11.42 12.61 -19.18
C VAL A 542 -10.37 13.64 -18.77
N LEU A 543 -10.05 13.73 -17.47
CA LEU A 543 -9.04 14.68 -16.97
C LEU A 543 -7.66 14.38 -17.54
N LYS A 544 -7.25 13.10 -17.61
CA LYS A 544 -5.99 12.68 -18.24
C LYS A 544 -5.91 13.19 -19.67
N TRP A 545 -6.93 12.94 -20.48
CA TRP A 545 -6.93 13.35 -21.89
C TRP A 545 -7.04 14.86 -22.09
N ALA A 546 -7.77 15.56 -21.21
CA ALA A 546 -7.95 17.01 -21.29
C ALA A 546 -6.73 17.81 -20.81
N LEU A 547 -6.07 17.36 -19.73
CA LEU A 547 -4.99 18.11 -19.08
C LEU A 547 -3.60 17.70 -19.55
N ILE A 548 -3.40 16.41 -19.84
CA ILE A 548 -2.10 15.86 -20.26
C ILE A 548 -2.09 15.48 -21.74
N GLY A 549 -3.18 14.89 -22.24
CA GLY A 549 -3.22 14.32 -23.58
C GLY A 549 -2.46 12.99 -23.64
N ARG A 550 -1.41 12.91 -24.45
CA ARG A 550 -0.54 11.72 -24.54
C ARG A 550 0.77 11.96 -23.83
N TYR A 551 1.12 11.08 -22.89
CA TYR A 551 2.46 11.06 -22.33
C TYR A 551 3.51 10.78 -23.42
N GLN A 552 4.63 11.47 -23.35
CA GLN A 552 5.80 11.27 -24.21
C GLN A 552 7.06 11.20 -23.34
N PRO A 553 8.09 10.45 -23.76
CA PRO A 553 9.38 10.46 -23.07
C PRO A 553 9.92 11.89 -22.97
N LEU A 554 10.19 12.32 -21.74
CA LEU A 554 10.66 13.67 -21.45
C LEU A 554 11.35 13.74 -20.09
N SER A 555 12.10 14.81 -19.87
CA SER A 555 12.61 15.16 -18.54
C SER A 555 12.03 16.51 -18.14
N ALA A 556 11.36 16.60 -17.00
CA ALA A 556 10.76 17.84 -16.50
C ALA A 556 11.17 18.13 -15.06
N PRO A 557 11.58 19.36 -14.73
CA PRO A 557 11.92 19.71 -13.36
C PRO A 557 10.67 19.84 -12.49
N MET A 558 10.77 19.42 -11.22
CA MET A 558 9.65 19.24 -10.28
C MET A 558 8.77 20.49 -10.09
N TRP A 559 9.31 21.70 -10.24
CA TRP A 559 8.56 22.95 -10.07
C TRP A 559 7.91 23.46 -11.36
N THR A 560 7.41 22.55 -12.19
CA THR A 560 6.71 22.86 -13.45
C THR A 560 5.27 22.38 -13.44
N MET A 561 4.43 23.09 -14.19
CA MET A 561 2.99 22.78 -14.29
C MET A 561 2.74 21.36 -14.80
N PHE A 562 3.57 20.87 -15.73
CA PHE A 562 3.48 19.51 -16.24
C PHE A 562 3.58 18.48 -15.12
N VAL A 563 4.61 18.57 -14.26
CA VAL A 563 4.79 17.63 -13.13
C VAL A 563 3.62 17.72 -12.17
N TRP A 564 3.16 18.93 -11.83
CA TRP A 564 2.03 19.10 -10.90
C TRP A 564 0.72 18.51 -11.43
N LEU A 565 0.45 18.65 -12.73
CA LEU A 565 -0.71 18.03 -13.37
C LEU A 565 -0.56 16.52 -13.48
N SER A 566 0.62 16.03 -13.86
CA SER A 566 0.89 14.58 -13.97
C SER A 566 0.69 13.89 -12.64
N GLU A 567 1.34 14.40 -11.59
CA GLU A 567 1.19 13.92 -10.21
C GLU A 567 -0.26 14.05 -9.69
N GLY A 568 -0.96 15.11 -10.10
CA GLY A 568 -2.38 15.28 -9.82
C GLY A 568 -3.23 14.15 -10.44
N ILE A 569 -3.00 13.81 -11.72
CA ILE A 569 -3.68 12.72 -12.41
C ILE A 569 -3.33 11.37 -11.77
N THR A 570 -2.04 11.11 -11.49
CA THR A 570 -1.59 9.90 -10.79
C THR A 570 -2.29 9.75 -9.45
N SER A 571 -2.36 10.81 -8.65
CA SER A 571 -3.02 10.76 -7.35
C SER A 571 -4.53 10.54 -7.44
N LEU A 572 -5.21 11.15 -8.42
CA LEU A 572 -6.62 10.86 -8.68
C LEU A 572 -6.82 9.41 -9.12
N TYR A 573 -5.93 8.91 -9.97
CA TYR A 573 -5.96 7.53 -10.42
C TYR A 573 -5.81 6.55 -9.25
N GLU A 574 -4.81 6.75 -8.39
CA GLU A 574 -4.51 5.92 -7.22
C GLU A 574 -5.54 6.05 -6.09
N SER A 575 -6.04 7.25 -5.82
CA SER A 575 -6.95 7.50 -4.70
C SER A 575 -8.42 7.29 -5.05
N VAL A 576 -8.78 7.39 -6.34
CA VAL A 576 -10.18 7.40 -6.78
C VAL A 576 -10.48 6.24 -7.73
N ALA A 577 -9.77 6.11 -8.86
CA ALA A 577 -10.11 5.09 -9.85
C ALA A 577 -9.72 3.66 -9.42
N ILE A 578 -8.53 3.49 -8.83
CA ILE A 578 -8.03 2.20 -8.38
C ILE A 578 -8.91 1.56 -7.30
N PRO A 579 -9.14 2.18 -6.12
CA PRO A 579 -9.88 1.55 -5.03
C PRO A 579 -11.37 1.38 -5.34
N ASN A 580 -11.99 2.31 -6.06
CA ASN A 580 -13.43 2.29 -6.32
C ASN A 580 -13.83 1.47 -7.56
N PHE A 581 -12.87 1.11 -8.43
CA PHE A 581 -13.19 0.37 -9.66
C PHE A 581 -12.12 -0.63 -10.10
N LEU A 582 -10.90 -0.19 -10.39
CA LEU A 582 -9.92 -1.04 -11.08
C LEU A 582 -9.42 -2.23 -10.25
N ASN A 583 -9.38 -2.09 -8.92
CA ASN A 583 -9.01 -3.18 -8.02
C ASN A 583 -9.98 -4.38 -8.08
N TYR A 584 -11.24 -4.15 -8.42
CA TYR A 584 -12.22 -5.22 -8.65
C TYR A 584 -11.99 -5.95 -9.98
N LEU A 585 -11.28 -5.32 -10.92
CA LEU A 585 -11.01 -5.87 -12.25
C LEU A 585 -9.65 -6.58 -12.34
N ARG A 586 -8.75 -6.37 -11.36
CA ARG A 586 -7.47 -7.07 -11.26
C ARG A 586 -7.66 -8.58 -11.30
N GLY A 587 -6.79 -9.26 -12.03
CA GLY A 587 -6.88 -10.68 -12.32
C GLY A 587 -8.06 -11.05 -13.22
N THR A 588 -8.65 -10.10 -13.97
CA THR A 588 -9.70 -10.40 -14.95
C THR A 588 -9.31 -9.87 -16.33
N PRO A 589 -9.89 -10.42 -17.42
CA PRO A 589 -9.67 -9.88 -18.77
C PRO A 589 -10.21 -8.45 -18.97
N MET A 590 -10.97 -7.92 -18.00
CA MET A 590 -11.57 -6.58 -18.08
C MET A 590 -10.55 -5.47 -17.80
N LEU A 591 -9.60 -5.67 -16.87
CA LEU A 591 -8.65 -4.62 -16.50
C LEU A 591 -7.80 -4.12 -17.70
N PRO A 592 -7.22 -5.01 -18.55
CA PRO A 592 -6.57 -4.59 -19.79
C PRO A 592 -7.43 -3.69 -20.69
N PHE A 593 -8.73 -3.93 -20.77
CA PHE A 593 -9.63 -3.11 -21.59
C PHE A 593 -9.70 -1.67 -21.07
N PHE A 594 -9.87 -1.47 -19.77
CA PHE A 594 -9.95 -0.12 -19.19
C PHE A 594 -8.61 0.61 -19.23
N LEU A 595 -7.49 -0.07 -18.99
CA LEU A 595 -6.16 0.56 -19.09
C LEU A 595 -5.83 1.02 -20.52
N ARG A 596 -6.36 0.35 -21.55
CA ARG A 596 -6.27 0.83 -22.94
C ARG A 596 -6.96 2.19 -23.17
N LEU A 597 -8.05 2.49 -22.44
CA LEU A 597 -8.75 3.78 -22.54
C LEU A 597 -7.90 4.94 -21.99
N LEU A 598 -7.00 4.65 -21.05
CA LEU A 598 -6.05 5.62 -20.51
C LEU A 598 -4.82 5.81 -21.41
N GLY A 599 -4.54 4.90 -22.33
CA GLY A 599 -3.48 5.03 -23.34
C GLY A 599 -2.48 3.86 -23.39
N VAL A 600 -2.57 2.90 -22.45
CA VAL A 600 -1.67 1.74 -22.42
C VAL A 600 -1.87 0.87 -23.66
N LYS A 601 -0.79 0.42 -24.30
CA LYS A 601 -0.86 -0.49 -25.45
C LYS A 601 -0.79 -1.94 -24.97
N ILE A 602 -1.95 -2.57 -24.78
CA ILE A 602 -2.04 -3.93 -24.23
C ILE A 602 -2.57 -4.91 -25.28
N GLY A 603 -1.88 -6.05 -25.43
CA GLY A 603 -2.25 -7.17 -26.29
C GLY A 603 -3.51 -7.94 -25.85
N LYS A 604 -3.65 -9.15 -26.41
CA LYS A 604 -4.75 -10.10 -26.13
C LYS A 604 -4.37 -11.03 -24.98
N ASP A 605 -5.38 -11.48 -24.23
CA ASP A 605 -5.25 -12.50 -23.18
C ASP A 605 -4.20 -12.20 -22.09
N VAL A 606 -3.95 -10.91 -21.83
CA VAL A 606 -3.01 -10.45 -20.80
C VAL A 606 -3.64 -10.61 -19.42
N TYR A 607 -2.89 -11.21 -18.49
CA TYR A 607 -3.22 -11.29 -17.08
C TYR A 607 -2.54 -10.15 -16.32
N LEU A 608 -3.32 -9.32 -15.63
CA LEU A 608 -2.80 -8.23 -14.79
C LEU A 608 -3.38 -8.33 -13.38
N ASP A 609 -2.57 -8.68 -12.39
CA ASP A 609 -2.89 -8.51 -10.97
C ASP A 609 -2.30 -7.21 -10.39
N THR A 610 -2.04 -6.24 -11.24
CA THR A 610 -1.70 -4.87 -10.87
C THR A 610 -2.51 -3.89 -11.70
N ALA A 611 -2.88 -2.76 -11.09
CA ALA A 611 -3.40 -1.60 -11.81
C ALA A 611 -2.44 -0.41 -11.72
N ASP A 612 -1.27 -0.60 -11.11
CA ASP A 612 -0.32 0.48 -10.83
C ASP A 612 0.50 0.81 -12.09
N ILE A 613 0.01 1.78 -12.85
CA ILE A 613 0.60 2.32 -14.09
C ILE A 613 0.26 3.81 -14.15
N THR A 614 1.26 4.70 -14.26
CA THR A 614 1.05 6.16 -14.15
C THR A 614 1.13 6.88 -15.50
N GLU A 615 2.24 6.76 -16.24
CA GLU A 615 2.37 7.37 -17.58
C GLU A 615 1.87 6.40 -18.65
N PHE A 616 0.56 6.23 -18.69
CA PHE A 616 -0.15 5.20 -19.47
C PHE A 616 0.36 5.01 -20.91
N ASP A 617 0.52 6.10 -21.66
CA ASP A 617 0.92 6.05 -23.08
C ASP A 617 2.37 5.58 -23.31
N CYS A 618 3.17 5.49 -22.24
CA CYS A 618 4.56 5.05 -22.26
C CYS A 618 4.71 3.54 -22.03
N VAL A 619 3.62 2.79 -21.88
CA VAL A 619 3.66 1.35 -21.61
C VAL A 619 3.12 0.56 -22.80
N LYS A 620 3.88 -0.45 -23.23
CA LYS A 620 3.46 -1.46 -24.20
C LYS A 620 3.62 -2.86 -23.61
N ILE A 621 2.56 -3.65 -23.66
CA ILE A 621 2.49 -5.04 -23.17
C ILE A 621 2.00 -5.94 -24.31
N GLY A 622 2.76 -6.98 -24.64
CA GLY A 622 2.43 -7.96 -25.67
C GLY A 622 1.29 -8.91 -25.31
N ASP A 623 1.00 -9.86 -26.20
CA ASP A 623 -0.08 -10.83 -26.00
C ASP A 623 0.30 -11.84 -24.90
N ARG A 624 -0.67 -12.29 -24.10
CA ARG A 624 -0.49 -13.33 -23.06
C ARG A 624 0.61 -13.04 -22.04
N ALA A 625 0.98 -11.78 -21.85
CA ALA A 625 1.86 -11.39 -20.76
C ALA A 625 1.13 -11.52 -19.41
N GLU A 626 1.86 -11.86 -18.36
CA GLU A 626 1.32 -12.19 -17.04
C GLU A 626 2.05 -11.38 -15.97
N PHE A 627 1.35 -10.46 -15.32
CA PHE A 627 1.88 -9.64 -14.23
C PHE A 627 1.26 -10.07 -12.91
N ASN A 628 2.11 -10.60 -12.02
CA ASN A 628 1.71 -10.99 -10.67
C ASN A 628 1.63 -9.78 -9.73
N SER A 629 1.23 -10.03 -8.49
CA SER A 629 1.01 -9.02 -7.45
C SER A 629 2.20 -8.07 -7.27
N PHE A 630 1.92 -6.77 -7.08
CA PHE A 630 2.94 -5.72 -6.83
C PHE A 630 4.03 -5.61 -7.90
N SER A 631 3.85 -6.20 -9.07
CA SER A 631 4.78 -6.08 -10.20
C SER A 631 4.26 -5.07 -11.20
N GLY A 632 5.15 -4.45 -11.98
CA GLY A 632 4.72 -3.52 -13.01
C GLY A 632 5.82 -2.69 -13.65
N PRO A 633 5.45 -1.98 -14.73
CA PRO A 633 6.32 -0.97 -15.32
C PRO A 633 6.37 0.27 -14.43
N GLN A 634 7.58 0.78 -14.18
CA GLN A 634 7.81 2.07 -13.54
C GLN A 634 8.31 3.06 -14.59
N THR A 635 7.38 3.83 -15.13
CA THR A 635 7.59 4.71 -16.30
C THR A 635 8.33 6.00 -16.02
N HIS A 636 8.50 6.36 -14.74
CA HIS A 636 9.33 7.49 -14.36
C HIS A 636 10.13 7.26 -13.08
N LEU A 637 11.19 8.05 -12.93
CA LEU A 637 11.90 8.25 -11.67
C LEU A 637 12.17 9.73 -11.44
N PHE A 638 12.21 10.12 -10.17
CA PHE A 638 12.77 11.39 -9.75
C PHE A 638 14.27 11.23 -9.52
N GLU A 639 15.09 11.99 -10.25
CA GLU A 639 16.52 12.08 -10.03
C GLU A 639 16.86 13.57 -9.87
N ASP A 640 17.41 14.00 -8.72
CA ASP A 640 17.71 15.42 -8.43
C ASP A 640 16.53 16.38 -8.65
N ARG A 641 15.31 15.96 -8.25
CA ARG A 641 14.06 16.73 -8.44
C ARG A 641 13.71 16.95 -9.92
N ILE A 642 14.17 16.08 -10.81
CA ILE A 642 13.78 16.03 -12.21
C ILE A 642 13.03 14.72 -12.43
N MET A 643 11.80 14.83 -12.90
CA MET A 643 10.99 13.69 -13.32
C MET A 643 11.46 13.26 -14.71
N LYS A 644 12.03 12.06 -14.82
CA LYS A 644 12.43 11.45 -16.09
C LYS A 644 11.41 10.39 -16.48
N ILE A 645 10.69 10.61 -17.58
CA ILE A 645 9.68 9.69 -18.13
C ILE A 645 10.26 8.99 -19.36
N GLY A 646 10.05 7.68 -19.47
CA GLY A 646 10.50 6.90 -20.63
C GLY A 646 9.55 5.75 -20.99
N GLN A 647 9.80 5.10 -22.13
CA GLN A 647 8.96 4.00 -22.62
C GLN A 647 9.32 2.69 -21.91
N VAL A 648 8.35 1.85 -21.57
CA VAL A 648 8.57 0.48 -21.11
C VAL A 648 7.91 -0.48 -22.10
N ASN A 649 8.72 -1.35 -22.71
CA ASN A 649 8.25 -2.33 -23.69
C ASN A 649 8.35 -3.74 -23.11
N ILE A 650 7.22 -4.43 -23.00
CA ILE A 650 7.12 -5.81 -22.59
C ILE A 650 6.55 -6.63 -23.76
N GLY A 651 7.25 -7.70 -24.11
CA GLY A 651 6.91 -8.64 -25.18
C GLY A 651 5.70 -9.51 -24.88
N SER A 652 5.45 -10.46 -25.77
CA SER A 652 4.39 -11.47 -25.63
C SER A 652 4.87 -12.65 -24.80
N ASP A 653 3.94 -13.31 -24.10
CA ASP A 653 4.21 -14.49 -23.25
C ASP A 653 5.28 -14.23 -22.16
N VAL A 654 5.43 -12.98 -21.73
CA VAL A 654 6.33 -12.60 -20.65
C VAL A 654 5.66 -12.86 -19.31
N VAL A 655 6.39 -13.48 -18.38
CA VAL A 655 5.95 -13.64 -16.98
C VAL A 655 6.72 -12.68 -16.10
N VAL A 656 6.00 -11.85 -15.36
CA VAL A 656 6.54 -10.91 -14.38
C VAL A 656 6.08 -11.35 -12.99
N ASN A 657 6.99 -11.91 -12.19
CA ASN A 657 6.68 -12.38 -10.84
C ASN A 657 6.59 -11.25 -9.82
N SER A 658 6.09 -11.60 -8.63
CA SER A 658 5.72 -10.64 -7.60
C SER A 658 6.84 -9.66 -7.25
N ARG A 659 6.46 -8.41 -7.03
CA ARG A 659 7.35 -7.27 -6.75
C ARG A 659 8.44 -6.99 -7.79
N SER A 660 8.34 -7.55 -9.00
CA SER A 660 9.29 -7.16 -10.05
C SER A 660 8.96 -5.79 -10.61
N ILE A 661 9.99 -4.95 -10.75
CA ILE A 661 9.88 -3.58 -11.26
C ILE A 661 10.66 -3.48 -12.56
N ILE A 662 10.02 -2.93 -13.60
CA ILE A 662 10.64 -2.71 -14.91
C ILE A 662 10.78 -1.20 -15.12
N LEU A 663 12.00 -0.67 -15.03
CA LEU A 663 12.24 0.77 -15.12
C LEU A 663 12.06 1.30 -16.55
N TYR A 664 11.84 2.62 -16.64
CA TYR A 664 11.71 3.33 -17.91
C TYR A 664 12.89 3.09 -18.87
N ASN A 665 12.60 3.13 -20.17
CA ASN A 665 13.49 2.79 -21.28
C ASN A 665 13.95 1.32 -21.32
N ALA A 666 13.46 0.44 -20.45
CA ALA A 666 13.74 -0.99 -20.54
C ALA A 666 12.90 -1.70 -21.62
N ASN A 667 13.42 -2.82 -22.11
CA ASN A 667 12.76 -3.72 -23.03
C ASN A 667 12.87 -5.16 -22.53
N VAL A 668 11.73 -5.82 -22.34
CA VAL A 668 11.64 -7.24 -22.00
C VAL A 668 11.09 -7.99 -23.20
N ALA A 669 11.93 -8.78 -23.86
CA ALA A 669 11.55 -9.46 -25.10
C ALA A 669 10.63 -10.67 -24.86
N ASP A 670 10.06 -11.20 -25.94
CA ASP A 670 9.06 -12.28 -25.90
C ASP A 670 9.53 -13.53 -25.15
N HIS A 671 8.62 -14.19 -24.43
CA HIS A 671 8.87 -15.41 -23.66
C HIS A 671 9.92 -15.26 -22.54
N ALA A 672 10.21 -14.05 -22.08
CA ALA A 672 11.07 -13.85 -20.93
C ALA A 672 10.32 -14.11 -19.61
N VAL A 673 11.05 -14.57 -18.60
CA VAL A 673 10.53 -14.76 -17.24
C VAL A 673 11.36 -13.92 -16.28
N LEU A 674 10.71 -13.04 -15.52
CA LEU A 674 11.32 -12.28 -14.43
C LEU A 674 10.92 -12.95 -13.11
N GLY A 675 11.90 -13.39 -12.32
CA GLY A 675 11.72 -13.97 -10.98
C GLY A 675 11.21 -12.95 -9.95
N PRO A 676 10.89 -13.37 -8.72
CA PRO A 676 10.42 -12.46 -7.67
C PRO A 676 11.45 -11.35 -7.35
N LEU A 677 10.99 -10.15 -6.96
CA LEU A 677 11.83 -8.99 -6.63
C LEU A 677 12.84 -8.60 -7.74
N THR A 678 12.55 -8.93 -9.01
CA THR A 678 13.47 -8.61 -10.10
C THR A 678 13.40 -7.12 -10.46
N LEU A 679 14.54 -6.46 -10.60
CA LEU A 679 14.65 -5.08 -11.03
C LEU A 679 15.34 -4.99 -12.38
N VAL A 680 14.56 -4.72 -13.43
CA VAL A 680 15.09 -4.46 -14.77
C VAL A 680 15.48 -2.99 -14.85
N MET A 681 16.76 -2.74 -15.11
CA MET A 681 17.37 -1.41 -15.08
C MET A 681 16.92 -0.53 -16.23
N LYS A 682 17.04 0.79 -16.05
CA LYS A 682 16.78 1.75 -17.11
C LYS A 682 17.65 1.46 -18.34
N GLY A 683 17.04 1.38 -19.51
CA GLY A 683 17.74 1.08 -20.77
C GLY A 683 18.18 -0.38 -20.95
N GLU A 684 17.89 -1.27 -20.00
CA GLU A 684 18.25 -2.69 -20.09
C GLU A 684 17.37 -3.44 -21.10
N ASN A 685 17.96 -4.42 -21.77
CA ASN A 685 17.26 -5.29 -22.72
C ASN A 685 17.35 -6.74 -22.26
N ILE A 686 16.22 -7.29 -21.80
CA ILE A 686 16.11 -8.70 -21.41
C ILE A 686 15.85 -9.54 -22.67
N PRO A 687 16.72 -10.50 -23.03
CA PRO A 687 16.59 -11.29 -24.25
C PRO A 687 15.34 -12.20 -24.28
N ALA A 688 14.89 -12.55 -25.49
CA ALA A 688 13.77 -13.45 -25.66
C ALA A 688 14.09 -14.86 -25.15
N LYS A 689 13.06 -15.60 -24.69
CA LYS A 689 13.18 -16.99 -24.22
C LYS A 689 14.27 -17.18 -23.15
N SER A 690 14.34 -16.23 -22.21
CA SER A 690 15.32 -16.26 -21.13
C SER A 690 14.67 -15.98 -19.78
N ALA A 691 15.25 -16.53 -18.72
CA ALA A 691 14.80 -16.32 -17.36
C ALA A 691 15.82 -15.42 -16.64
N TRP A 692 15.33 -14.46 -15.85
CA TRP A 692 16.12 -13.47 -15.14
C TRP A 692 15.58 -13.28 -13.73
N ILE A 693 16.47 -13.05 -12.78
CA ILE A 693 16.13 -12.78 -11.39
C ILE A 693 17.11 -11.75 -10.83
N GLY A 694 16.69 -10.97 -9.85
CA GLY A 694 17.61 -10.17 -9.06
C GLY A 694 17.38 -8.67 -9.09
N SER A 695 17.97 -7.98 -8.13
CA SER A 695 17.99 -6.53 -8.09
C SER A 695 19.45 -6.06 -8.02
N PRO A 696 20.08 -5.66 -9.16
CA PRO A 696 19.60 -5.67 -10.54
C PRO A 696 19.40 -7.08 -11.14
N ALA A 697 18.66 -7.16 -12.25
CA ALA A 697 18.38 -8.41 -12.95
C ALA A 697 19.68 -9.10 -13.46
N VAL A 698 19.78 -10.40 -13.23
CA VAL A 698 20.83 -11.29 -13.74
C VAL A 698 20.23 -12.58 -14.32
N PRO A 699 20.92 -13.31 -15.22
CA PRO A 699 20.40 -14.54 -15.78
C PRO A 699 20.04 -15.58 -14.71
N TRP A 700 18.82 -16.08 -14.76
CA TRP A 700 18.30 -17.10 -13.86
C TRP A 700 18.66 -18.48 -14.38
N LYS A 701 19.64 -19.12 -13.74
CA LYS A 701 20.08 -20.48 -14.08
C LYS A 701 19.42 -21.45 -13.10
N HIS A 702 18.36 -22.11 -13.52
CA HIS A 702 17.88 -23.30 -12.79
C HIS A 702 18.92 -24.40 -12.96
N SER A 703 19.57 -24.78 -11.85
CA SER A 703 20.51 -25.90 -11.78
C SER A 703 19.80 -27.23 -11.83
#